data_AF-D0U642-F1
#
_entry.id   AF-D0U642-F1
#
_cell.length_a   1.000
_cell.length_b   1.000
_cell.length_c   1.000
_cell.angle_alpha   90.00
_cell.angle_beta   90.00
_cell.angle_gamma   90.00
#
_symmetry.space_group_name_H-M   'P 1'
#
loop_
_entity.id
_entity.type
_entity.pdbx_description
1 polymer ?
#
loop_
_entity_poly.entity_id
_entity_poly.type
_entity_poly.pdbx_seq_one_letter_code
_entity_poly.pdbx_strand_id
1 'polypeptide(L)'
;MGIIVAIDGPSGAGKSSTAKAIAVRAGWSYLDTGALYRAVTWLALEHKCEEAFSILQAIKDHPIKFDADPQSPNVYAGSTQITHAIRGTSVTENVSRISAIPEIRHELLKLQHFIIDSAERGIVVEGRDIGTVVAPEAGLKIYLTADLDARAVRRETEIEDKNIDVKASLDSRDVVDSTRAVSPLTRAADAVEVDSTYLDLDETIERIWELLKKRNLLGLPIVAILGRPNVGKSTLINRFLGRREAIVEDTPGVTRDRVQYECEWGGRRFIIMDTGGWEAKPDGISVQVSAGSELAMQEADVLAFVVDAQVGALDEDDILVQHLRKAKKPTILIGNKVDGEREEAEAHGLWSLGLGEPRFVSALHGRGSGDLLDHIVAVLPEVGRAQNQDGYRKVALIGRPNVGKSSLFNAIAGESLSIVDDAAGTTRDPVDSLLSFGGSTWRFIDTAGLKKRANQDSGTDYYASLRTATALERCEVAVVVLDASEPITEQDLRVITMVEEAGKAMVIVMNKWDLVDEDRRNQLDREIDRHLDQVEWAQRVNIAAKTGWHRDRLAPALRTALDSWERRVPTAKLNSFLGALIGATPPPVRGGKQPKVYYATQAGIAPPKFVVFSSGWIEASYRRFIERRLREEFKFPGTPVQVAIRVKERDKE
;
A
#
# COMPACT_ATOMS: atom_id res chain seq x y z
N MET A 1 10.12 -9.05 -0.48
CA MET A 1 10.47 -8.62 -1.85
C MET A 1 10.15 -7.14 -1.95
N GLY A 2 11.05 -6.31 -2.46
CA GLY A 2 10.84 -4.85 -2.58
C GLY A 2 9.67 -4.50 -3.50
N ILE A 3 9.15 -3.28 -3.40
CA ILE A 3 8.08 -2.79 -4.28
C ILE A 3 8.64 -2.54 -5.67
N ILE A 4 7.99 -3.08 -6.71
CA ILE A 4 8.44 -2.94 -8.10
C ILE A 4 7.53 -1.97 -8.85
N VAL A 5 8.14 -0.96 -9.48
CA VAL A 5 7.47 -0.06 -10.42
C VAL A 5 8.04 -0.26 -11.81
N ALA A 6 7.20 -0.68 -12.74
CA ALA A 6 7.53 -0.81 -14.16
C ALA A 6 7.17 0.47 -14.91
N ILE A 7 8.10 1.04 -15.67
CA ILE A 7 7.84 2.19 -16.56
C ILE A 7 8.20 1.82 -18.00
N ASP A 8 7.17 1.62 -18.82
CA ASP A 8 7.26 1.38 -20.25
C ASP A 8 6.82 2.61 -21.06
N GLY A 9 7.13 2.61 -22.35
CA GLY A 9 6.71 3.67 -23.28
C GLY A 9 7.69 3.87 -24.44
N PRO A 10 7.33 4.72 -25.42
CA PRO A 10 8.19 4.99 -26.59
C PRO A 10 9.45 5.77 -26.23
N SER A 11 10.39 5.83 -27.17
CA SER A 11 11.63 6.60 -27.00
C SER A 11 11.33 8.10 -26.88
N GLY A 12 12.04 8.82 -26.00
CA GLY A 12 11.85 10.26 -25.79
C GLY A 12 10.64 10.65 -24.93
N ALA A 13 9.85 9.70 -24.43
CA ALA A 13 8.70 9.97 -23.55
C ALA A 13 9.09 10.46 -22.14
N GLY A 14 10.38 10.51 -21.78
CA GLY A 14 10.85 10.96 -20.46
C GLY A 14 11.04 9.84 -19.42
N LYS A 15 10.95 8.57 -19.82
CA LYS A 15 11.01 7.40 -18.92
C LYS A 15 12.21 7.43 -17.95
N SER A 16 13.42 7.61 -18.48
CA SER A 16 14.64 7.55 -17.67
C SER A 16 14.70 8.63 -16.61
N SER A 17 14.35 9.87 -16.96
CA SER A 17 14.33 10.99 -16.03
C SER A 17 13.28 10.80 -14.95
N THR A 18 12.06 10.40 -15.34
CA THR A 18 10.96 10.13 -14.41
C THR A 18 11.27 8.95 -13.49
N ALA A 19 11.80 7.84 -14.02
CA ALA A 19 12.14 6.65 -13.25
C ALA A 19 13.21 6.93 -12.19
N LYS A 20 14.28 7.64 -12.57
CA LYS A 20 15.33 8.05 -11.64
C LYS A 20 14.80 8.96 -10.55
N ALA A 21 14.03 9.98 -10.91
CA ALA A 21 13.51 10.93 -9.93
C ALA A 21 12.59 10.28 -8.89
N ILE A 22 11.72 9.35 -9.34
CA ILE A 22 10.89 8.54 -8.43
C ILE A 22 11.76 7.65 -7.53
N ALA A 23 12.76 6.97 -8.09
CA ALA A 23 13.65 6.12 -7.32
C ALA A 23 14.45 6.91 -6.26
N VAL A 24 14.97 8.09 -6.62
CA VAL A 24 15.64 9.01 -5.68
C VAL A 24 14.69 9.43 -4.56
N ARG A 25 13.48 9.93 -4.91
CA ARG A 25 12.50 10.40 -3.91
C ARG A 25 12.06 9.29 -2.96
N ALA A 26 11.87 8.07 -3.47
CA ALA A 26 11.44 6.93 -2.67
C ALA A 26 12.59 6.24 -1.90
N GLY A 27 13.86 6.57 -2.20
CA GLY A 27 15.01 5.83 -1.69
C GLY A 27 15.02 4.38 -2.17
N TRP A 28 14.62 4.16 -3.42
CA TRP A 28 14.54 2.87 -4.09
C TRP A 28 15.70 2.69 -5.08
N SER A 29 15.96 1.44 -5.45
CA SER A 29 16.89 1.11 -6.52
C SER A 29 16.32 1.55 -7.88
N TYR A 30 17.19 1.69 -8.87
CA TYR A 30 16.81 2.00 -10.25
C TYR A 30 17.44 0.99 -11.21
N LEU A 31 16.72 0.65 -12.29
CA LEU A 31 17.23 -0.19 -13.36
C LEU A 31 16.83 0.34 -14.73
N ASP A 32 17.83 0.69 -15.53
CA ASP A 32 17.70 0.94 -16.96
C ASP A 32 17.97 -0.35 -17.73
N THR A 33 16.90 -1.04 -18.16
CA THR A 33 17.07 -2.28 -18.94
C THR A 33 17.69 -2.03 -20.30
N GLY A 34 17.47 -0.84 -20.88
CA GLY A 34 18.06 -0.43 -22.16
C GLY A 34 19.59 -0.33 -22.07
N ALA A 35 20.12 0.11 -20.94
CA ALA A 35 21.57 0.14 -20.70
C ALA A 35 22.20 -1.26 -20.70
N LEU A 36 21.50 -2.30 -20.21
CA LEU A 36 21.98 -3.68 -20.26
C LEU A 36 22.10 -4.20 -21.70
N TYR A 37 21.08 -3.96 -22.53
CA TYR A 37 21.15 -4.33 -23.96
C TYR A 37 22.26 -3.57 -24.70
N ARG A 38 22.48 -2.30 -24.37
CA ARG A 38 23.57 -1.50 -24.93
C ARG A 38 24.94 -1.97 -24.46
N ALA A 39 25.07 -2.44 -23.22
CA ALA A 39 26.29 -3.04 -22.70
C ALA A 39 26.67 -4.33 -23.44
N VAL A 40 25.70 -5.22 -23.67
CA VAL A 40 25.93 -6.41 -24.52
C VAL A 40 26.32 -6.01 -25.94
N THR A 41 25.66 -5.00 -26.49
CA THR A 41 25.98 -4.50 -27.84
C THR A 41 27.40 -3.92 -27.91
N TRP A 42 27.80 -3.14 -26.92
CA TRP A 42 29.17 -2.62 -26.82
C TRP A 42 30.19 -3.76 -26.74
N LEU A 43 29.92 -4.76 -25.91
CA LEU A 43 30.78 -5.94 -25.75
C LEU A 43 30.89 -6.73 -27.06
N ALA A 44 29.77 -6.93 -27.75
CA ALA A 44 29.74 -7.58 -29.05
C ALA A 44 30.59 -6.84 -30.09
N LEU A 45 30.54 -5.50 -30.11
CA LEU A 45 31.35 -4.68 -31.01
C LEU A 45 32.85 -4.73 -30.66
N GLU A 46 33.18 -4.62 -29.36
CA GLU A 46 34.56 -4.63 -28.88
C GLU A 46 35.27 -5.95 -29.21
N HIS A 47 34.56 -7.08 -29.05
CA HIS A 47 35.08 -8.42 -29.32
C HIS A 47 34.78 -8.93 -30.74
N LYS A 48 34.13 -8.12 -31.59
CA LYS A 48 33.73 -8.50 -32.96
C LYS A 48 32.89 -9.78 -33.02
N CYS A 49 31.98 -9.94 -32.07
CA CYS A 49 31.05 -11.06 -31.97
C CYS A 49 29.73 -10.69 -32.66
N GLU A 50 29.29 -11.50 -33.62
CA GLU A 50 28.02 -11.27 -34.34
C GLU A 50 26.97 -12.35 -34.09
N GLU A 51 27.41 -13.56 -33.73
CA GLU A 51 26.60 -14.75 -33.50
C GLU A 51 26.22 -14.87 -32.02
N ALA A 52 25.00 -15.35 -31.73
CA ALA A 52 24.48 -15.47 -30.36
C ALA A 52 25.43 -16.20 -29.41
N PHE A 53 26.01 -17.32 -29.85
CA PHE A 53 26.96 -18.11 -29.07
C PHE A 53 28.21 -17.30 -28.68
N SER A 54 28.81 -16.58 -29.64
CA SER A 54 30.01 -15.78 -29.41
C SER A 54 29.76 -14.59 -28.47
N ILE A 55 28.58 -13.99 -28.55
CA ILE A 55 28.17 -12.90 -27.66
C ILE A 55 27.93 -13.42 -26.24
N LEU A 56 27.26 -14.56 -26.08
CA LEU A 56 27.05 -15.19 -24.77
C LEU A 56 28.38 -15.60 -24.12
N GLN A 57 29.35 -16.05 -24.90
CA GLN A 57 30.69 -16.35 -24.39
C GLN A 57 31.38 -15.07 -23.90
N ALA A 58 31.31 -13.98 -24.66
CA ALA A 58 31.85 -12.69 -24.23
C ALA A 58 31.20 -12.19 -22.92
N ILE A 59 29.89 -12.35 -22.74
CA ILE A 59 29.19 -12.00 -21.49
C ILE A 59 29.74 -12.82 -20.31
N LYS A 60 30.07 -14.10 -20.51
CA LYS A 60 30.66 -14.94 -19.45
C LYS A 60 32.08 -14.50 -19.10
N ASP A 61 32.88 -14.18 -20.11
CA ASP A 61 34.28 -13.77 -19.92
C ASP A 61 34.37 -12.36 -19.32
N HIS A 62 33.41 -11.49 -19.65
CA HIS A 62 33.28 -10.12 -19.14
C HIS A 62 31.86 -9.86 -18.60
N PRO A 63 31.55 -10.36 -17.38
CA PRO A 63 30.22 -10.22 -16.80
C PRO A 63 29.74 -8.78 -16.73
N ILE A 64 28.52 -8.55 -17.19
CA ILE A 64 27.87 -7.24 -17.12
C ILE A 64 27.36 -7.03 -15.69
N LYS A 65 27.70 -5.88 -15.11
CA LYS A 65 27.18 -5.44 -13.81
C LYS A 65 26.52 -4.07 -13.95
N PHE A 66 25.41 -3.89 -13.25
CA PHE A 66 24.68 -2.62 -13.17
C PHE A 66 24.64 -2.18 -11.72
N ASP A 67 25.12 -0.96 -11.47
CA ASP A 67 24.96 -0.28 -10.19
C ASP A 67 23.59 0.40 -10.17
N ALA A 68 22.74 -0.09 -9.27
CA ALA A 68 21.34 0.30 -9.16
C ALA A 68 21.10 1.58 -8.35
N ASP A 69 22.17 2.31 -7.97
CA ASP A 69 22.03 3.64 -7.35
C ASP A 69 21.37 4.63 -8.34
N PRO A 70 20.17 5.16 -8.02
CA PRO A 70 19.47 6.09 -8.90
C PRO A 70 20.20 7.45 -9.05
N GLN A 71 21.07 7.84 -8.11
CA GLN A 71 21.83 9.08 -8.18
C GLN A 71 23.04 8.97 -9.12
N SER A 72 23.61 7.78 -9.26
CA SER A 72 24.81 7.53 -10.07
C SER A 72 24.82 6.13 -10.68
N PRO A 73 23.86 5.81 -11.57
CA PRO A 73 23.75 4.48 -12.15
C PRO A 73 24.91 4.23 -13.11
N ASN A 74 25.64 3.13 -12.87
CA ASN A 74 26.84 2.77 -13.62
C ASN A 74 26.75 1.37 -14.21
N VAL A 75 27.38 1.19 -15.38
CA VAL A 75 27.43 -0.09 -16.06
C VAL A 75 28.88 -0.50 -16.24
N TYR A 76 29.16 -1.76 -15.95
CA TYR A 76 30.49 -2.35 -16.04
C TYR A 76 30.46 -3.60 -16.92
N ALA A 77 31.55 -3.83 -17.65
CA ALA A 77 31.87 -5.11 -18.27
C ALA A 77 33.17 -5.64 -17.64
N GLY A 78 33.07 -6.70 -16.85
CA GLY A 78 34.17 -7.14 -15.98
C GLY A 78 34.53 -6.07 -14.95
N SER A 79 35.75 -5.54 -15.01
CA SER A 79 36.22 -4.44 -14.15
C SER A 79 36.15 -3.06 -14.81
N THR A 80 35.81 -2.97 -16.09
CA THR A 80 35.80 -1.71 -16.85
C THR A 80 34.44 -1.04 -16.77
N GLN A 81 34.41 0.22 -16.35
CA GLN A 81 33.19 1.05 -16.39
C GLN A 81 32.92 1.51 -17.82
N ILE A 82 31.74 1.18 -18.35
CA ILE A 82 31.34 1.43 -19.74
C ILE A 82 30.14 2.36 -19.87
N THR A 83 29.68 2.99 -18.78
CA THR A 83 28.47 3.85 -18.72
C THR A 83 28.39 4.89 -19.85
N HIS A 84 29.51 5.53 -20.20
CA HIS A 84 29.55 6.50 -21.30
C HIS A 84 29.69 5.84 -22.68
N ALA A 85 30.51 4.78 -22.77
CA ALA A 85 30.78 4.07 -24.02
C ALA A 85 29.52 3.43 -24.62
N ILE A 86 28.60 2.93 -23.79
CA ILE A 86 27.33 2.32 -24.25
C ILE A 86 26.35 3.32 -24.89
N ARG A 87 26.64 4.63 -24.81
CA ARG A 87 25.83 5.70 -25.43
C ARG A 87 26.38 6.16 -26.78
N GLY A 88 27.49 5.58 -27.25
CA GLY A 88 28.08 5.92 -28.54
C GLY A 88 27.17 5.62 -29.74
N THR A 89 27.47 6.26 -30.87
CA THR A 89 26.73 6.13 -32.14
C THR A 89 26.73 4.68 -32.63
N SER A 90 27.89 4.02 -32.64
CA SER A 90 28.05 2.63 -33.08
C SER A 90 27.16 1.65 -32.30
N VAL A 91 27.08 1.81 -30.98
CA VAL A 91 26.19 1.02 -30.11
C VAL A 91 24.74 1.31 -30.43
N THR A 92 24.39 2.59 -30.60
CA THR A 92 23.02 3.02 -30.91
C THR A 92 22.50 2.49 -32.24
N GLU A 93 23.36 2.35 -33.24
CA GLU A 93 23.02 1.79 -34.55
C GLU A 93 22.83 0.27 -34.51
N ASN A 94 23.54 -0.43 -33.62
CA ASN A 94 23.55 -1.90 -33.57
C ASN A 94 22.65 -2.53 -32.49
N VAL A 95 22.23 -1.78 -31.47
CA VAL A 95 21.50 -2.33 -30.31
C VAL A 95 20.19 -3.01 -30.69
N SER A 96 19.49 -2.51 -31.72
CA SER A 96 18.24 -3.12 -32.18
C SER A 96 18.44 -4.53 -32.76
N ARG A 97 19.57 -4.77 -33.44
CA ARG A 97 19.91 -6.09 -34.00
C ARG A 97 20.24 -7.08 -32.88
N ILE A 98 21.08 -6.67 -31.94
CA ILE A 98 21.53 -7.53 -30.84
C ILE A 98 20.39 -7.84 -29.85
N SER A 99 19.57 -6.84 -29.50
CA SER A 99 18.44 -7.02 -28.56
C SER A 99 17.29 -7.88 -29.10
N ALA A 100 17.26 -8.15 -30.41
CA ALA A 100 16.30 -9.04 -31.05
C ALA A 100 16.69 -10.53 -30.94
N ILE A 101 17.93 -10.85 -30.54
CA ILE A 101 18.43 -12.22 -30.43
C ILE A 101 17.82 -12.90 -29.18
N PRO A 102 16.99 -13.96 -29.31
CA PRO A 102 16.26 -14.57 -28.19
C PRO A 102 17.15 -15.06 -27.04
N GLU A 103 18.31 -15.66 -27.35
CA GLU A 103 19.22 -16.20 -26.36
C GLU A 103 19.86 -15.09 -25.51
N ILE A 104 20.16 -13.94 -26.12
CA ILE A 104 20.65 -12.76 -25.41
C ILE A 104 19.57 -12.17 -24.50
N ARG A 105 18.33 -12.10 -24.98
CA ARG A 105 17.20 -11.65 -24.17
C ARG A 105 17.01 -12.55 -22.95
N HIS A 106 17.07 -13.87 -23.14
CA HIS A 106 16.93 -14.83 -22.05
C HIS A 106 18.03 -14.66 -20.99
N GLU A 107 19.28 -14.43 -21.40
CA GLU A 107 20.38 -14.22 -20.45
C GLU A 107 20.25 -12.89 -19.70
N LEU A 108 19.89 -11.81 -20.39
CA LEU A 108 19.67 -10.51 -19.76
C LEU A 108 18.46 -10.50 -18.83
N LEU A 109 17.41 -11.30 -19.12
CA LEU A 109 16.26 -11.41 -18.24
C LEU A 109 16.66 -11.97 -16.86
N LYS A 110 17.57 -12.94 -16.81
CA LYS A 110 18.12 -13.46 -15.54
C LYS A 110 18.84 -12.37 -14.75
N LEU A 111 19.64 -11.55 -15.43
CA LEU A 111 20.34 -10.43 -14.79
C LEU A 111 19.36 -9.36 -14.29
N GLN A 112 18.32 -9.05 -15.07
CA GLN A 112 17.27 -8.11 -14.68
C GLN A 112 16.54 -8.61 -13.43
N HIS A 113 16.11 -9.88 -13.40
CA HIS A 113 15.48 -10.49 -12.22
C HIS A 113 16.41 -10.49 -11.01
N PHE A 114 17.68 -10.85 -11.18
CA PHE A 114 18.66 -10.79 -10.09
C PHE A 114 18.77 -9.38 -9.47
N ILE A 115 18.82 -8.33 -10.30
CA ILE A 115 18.89 -6.94 -9.82
C ILE A 115 17.58 -6.54 -9.11
N ILE A 116 16.44 -6.92 -9.66
CA ILE A 116 15.11 -6.65 -9.07
C ILE A 116 14.96 -7.35 -7.71
N ASP A 117 15.33 -8.63 -7.63
CA ASP A 117 15.21 -9.45 -6.42
C ASP A 117 16.18 -9.00 -5.32
N SER A 118 17.30 -8.41 -5.71
CA SER A 118 18.30 -7.84 -4.78
C SER A 118 17.86 -6.49 -4.17
N ALA A 119 16.78 -5.88 -4.65
CA ALA A 119 16.31 -4.60 -4.14
C ALA A 119 15.51 -4.77 -2.83
N GLU A 120 16.12 -4.41 -1.69
CA GLU A 120 15.52 -4.62 -0.36
C GLU A 120 14.25 -3.78 -0.12
N ARG A 121 14.24 -2.51 -0.53
CA ARG A 121 13.12 -1.57 -0.29
C ARG A 121 12.11 -1.56 -1.44
N GLY A 122 12.63 -1.33 -2.63
CA GLY A 122 11.88 -1.21 -3.87
C GLY A 122 12.79 -0.85 -5.03
N ILE A 123 12.26 -0.95 -6.24
CA ILE A 123 12.99 -0.68 -7.48
C ILE A 123 12.07 -0.08 -8.54
N VAL A 124 12.57 0.93 -9.24
CA VAL A 124 11.94 1.46 -10.45
C VAL A 124 12.69 0.94 -11.66
N VAL A 125 12.00 0.17 -12.50
CA VAL A 125 12.56 -0.49 -13.67
C VAL A 125 11.96 0.15 -14.92
N GLU A 126 12.82 0.67 -15.81
CA GLU A 126 12.37 1.25 -17.07
C GLU A 126 12.76 0.41 -18.29
N GLY A 127 11.94 0.49 -19.34
CA GLY A 127 12.18 -0.21 -20.58
C GLY A 127 11.04 -0.10 -21.59
N ARG A 128 10.82 -1.20 -22.32
CA ARG A 128 9.82 -1.29 -23.39
C ARG A 128 8.78 -2.39 -23.13
N ASP A 129 9.20 -3.47 -22.47
CA ASP A 129 8.41 -4.65 -22.15
C ASP A 129 8.50 -5.04 -20.68
N ILE A 130 8.69 -4.05 -19.79
CA ILE A 130 8.87 -4.30 -18.35
C ILE A 130 7.59 -4.86 -17.74
N GLY A 131 6.47 -4.18 -17.88
CA GLY A 131 5.19 -4.60 -17.30
C GLY A 131 4.57 -5.85 -17.95
N THR A 132 5.10 -6.29 -19.09
CA THR A 132 4.63 -7.47 -19.83
C THR A 132 5.53 -8.70 -19.67
N VAL A 133 6.85 -8.51 -19.61
CA VAL A 133 7.85 -9.61 -19.67
C VAL A 133 8.75 -9.62 -18.45
N VAL A 134 9.39 -8.48 -18.12
CA VAL A 134 10.42 -8.43 -17.08
C VAL A 134 9.83 -8.49 -15.68
N ALA A 135 8.81 -7.68 -15.42
CA ALA A 135 8.13 -7.57 -14.14
C ALA A 135 6.59 -7.55 -14.33
N PRO A 136 5.99 -8.65 -14.80
CA PRO A 136 4.53 -8.76 -14.97
C PRO A 136 3.77 -8.70 -13.64
N GLU A 137 4.43 -8.91 -12.51
CA GLU A 137 3.83 -8.80 -11.17
C GLU A 137 4.14 -7.45 -10.49
N ALA A 138 4.64 -6.45 -11.23
CA ALA A 138 4.96 -5.14 -10.66
C ALA A 138 3.72 -4.49 -10.02
N GLY A 139 3.87 -3.98 -8.79
CA GLY A 139 2.77 -3.35 -8.04
C GLY A 139 2.20 -2.11 -8.73
N LEU A 140 3.02 -1.41 -9.53
CA LEU A 140 2.58 -0.37 -10.44
C LEU A 140 3.26 -0.52 -11.81
N LYS A 141 2.45 -0.53 -12.87
CA LYS A 141 2.91 -0.48 -14.26
C LYS A 141 2.44 0.82 -14.89
N ILE A 142 3.39 1.61 -15.37
CA ILE A 142 3.14 2.86 -16.06
C ILE A 142 3.48 2.68 -17.53
N TYR A 143 2.59 3.13 -18.41
CA TYR A 143 2.89 3.32 -19.82
C TYR A 143 2.93 4.82 -20.10
N LEU A 144 4.14 5.37 -20.16
CA LEU A 144 4.40 6.81 -20.30
C LEU A 144 4.37 7.19 -21.78
N THR A 145 3.46 8.07 -22.17
CA THR A 145 3.29 8.55 -23.55
C THR A 145 3.60 10.03 -23.67
N ALA A 146 3.91 10.47 -24.89
CA ALA A 146 4.00 11.86 -25.29
C ALA A 146 3.86 11.94 -26.82
N ASP A 147 3.29 13.03 -27.32
CA ASP A 147 3.21 13.25 -28.76
C ASP A 147 4.62 13.36 -29.41
N LEU A 148 4.67 13.19 -30.73
CA LEU A 148 5.93 13.18 -31.48
C LEU A 148 6.69 14.52 -31.38
N ASP A 149 5.96 15.62 -31.30
CA ASP A 149 6.52 16.97 -31.26
C ASP A 149 7.19 17.26 -29.90
N ALA A 150 6.53 16.98 -28.80
CA ALA A 150 7.10 17.10 -27.46
C ALA A 150 8.31 16.19 -27.27
N ARG A 151 8.27 14.96 -27.82
CA ARG A 151 9.41 14.03 -27.77
C ARG A 151 10.60 14.50 -28.62
N ALA A 152 10.34 15.07 -29.79
CA ALA A 152 11.39 15.65 -30.63
C ALA A 152 12.06 16.83 -29.94
N VAL A 153 11.28 17.77 -29.39
CA VAL A 153 11.81 18.93 -28.64
C VAL A 153 12.67 18.50 -27.45
N ARG A 154 12.18 17.56 -26.63
CA ARG A 154 12.96 17.02 -25.49
C ARG A 154 14.28 16.40 -25.94
N ARG A 155 14.26 15.70 -27.08
CA ARG A 155 15.43 15.01 -27.59
C ARG A 155 16.43 15.95 -28.27
N GLU A 156 15.96 17.02 -28.89
CA GLU A 156 16.80 18.11 -29.41
C GLU A 156 17.56 18.82 -28.29
N THR A 157 16.95 18.99 -27.10
CA THR A 157 17.65 19.54 -25.92
C THR A 157 18.70 18.60 -25.31
N GLU A 158 18.66 17.29 -25.61
CA GLU A 158 19.61 16.29 -25.09
C GLU A 158 20.81 16.02 -26.02
N ILE A 159 20.76 16.49 -27.27
CA ILE A 159 21.76 16.21 -28.31
C ILE A 159 22.54 17.51 -28.61
N GLU A 160 23.87 17.48 -28.49
CA GLU A 160 24.72 18.64 -28.81
C GLU A 160 24.82 18.93 -30.32
N ASP A 161 24.55 17.93 -31.16
CA ASP A 161 24.67 18.02 -32.62
C ASP A 161 23.32 18.34 -33.31
N LYS A 162 23.18 19.58 -33.79
CA LYS A 162 21.92 20.15 -34.33
C LYS A 162 21.57 19.73 -35.76
N ASN A 163 22.32 18.81 -36.37
CA ASN A 163 22.20 18.46 -37.80
C ASN A 163 21.39 17.18 -38.10
N ILE A 164 20.68 16.61 -37.14
CA ILE A 164 19.89 15.37 -37.31
C ILE A 164 18.39 15.70 -37.27
N ASP A 165 17.60 15.21 -38.24
CA ASP A 165 16.13 15.23 -38.17
C ASP A 165 15.65 14.24 -37.09
N VAL A 166 15.53 14.75 -35.86
CA VAL A 166 15.17 13.98 -34.66
C VAL A 166 13.77 13.39 -34.79
N LYS A 167 12.83 14.10 -35.43
CA LYS A 167 11.43 13.69 -35.55
C LYS A 167 11.28 12.48 -36.47
N ALA A 168 11.90 12.51 -37.66
CA ALA A 168 11.89 11.37 -38.58
C ALA A 168 12.62 10.13 -38.01
N SER A 169 13.68 10.35 -37.21
CA SER A 169 14.39 9.26 -36.53
C SER A 169 13.59 8.61 -35.40
N LEU A 170 12.79 9.39 -34.65
CA LEU A 170 11.95 8.85 -33.58
C LEU A 170 10.77 8.06 -34.14
N ASP A 171 10.09 8.60 -35.16
CA ASP A 171 8.92 7.96 -35.77
C ASP A 171 9.27 6.62 -36.44
N SER A 172 10.34 6.60 -37.25
CA SER A 172 10.84 5.36 -37.87
C SER A 172 11.25 4.30 -36.83
N ARG A 173 11.81 4.71 -35.68
CA ARG A 173 12.15 3.78 -34.60
C ARG A 173 10.93 3.23 -33.89
N ASP A 174 9.92 4.05 -33.60
CA ASP A 174 8.71 3.60 -32.93
C ASP A 174 7.90 2.61 -33.79
N VAL A 175 7.83 2.84 -35.11
CA VAL A 175 7.22 1.88 -36.06
C VAL A 175 7.98 0.56 -36.05
N VAL A 176 9.32 0.60 -36.10
CA VAL A 176 10.15 -0.61 -36.06
C VAL A 176 10.09 -1.29 -34.68
N ASP A 177 9.93 -0.56 -33.59
CA ASP A 177 9.85 -1.10 -32.22
C ASP A 177 8.47 -1.72 -31.90
N SER A 178 7.39 -1.15 -32.43
CA SER A 178 6.02 -1.65 -32.23
C SER A 178 5.68 -2.86 -33.09
N THR A 179 6.36 -3.06 -34.23
CA THR A 179 6.06 -4.14 -35.19
C THR A 179 7.00 -5.35 -35.09
N ARG A 180 7.88 -5.43 -34.08
CA ARG A 180 8.83 -6.55 -33.93
C ARG A 180 8.12 -7.85 -33.57
N ALA A 181 8.60 -8.95 -34.15
CA ALA A 181 8.13 -10.30 -33.80
C ALA A 181 8.52 -10.73 -32.37
N VAL A 182 9.57 -10.13 -31.79
CA VAL A 182 10.06 -10.45 -30.44
C VAL A 182 10.10 -9.16 -29.60
N SER A 183 9.42 -9.18 -28.44
CA SER A 183 9.27 -8.05 -27.50
C SER A 183 8.85 -6.72 -28.16
N PRO A 184 7.68 -6.68 -28.83
CA PRO A 184 7.11 -5.45 -29.34
C PRO A 184 6.82 -4.46 -28.20
N LEU A 185 6.83 -3.16 -28.52
CA LEU A 185 6.38 -2.11 -27.60
C LEU A 185 4.88 -2.27 -27.33
N THR A 186 4.52 -3.12 -26.37
CA THR A 186 3.14 -3.46 -26.01
C THR A 186 2.86 -3.01 -24.59
N ARG A 187 1.77 -2.27 -24.42
CA ARG A 187 1.27 -1.88 -23.11
C ARG A 187 0.70 -3.11 -22.38
N ALA A 188 1.13 -3.35 -21.14
CA ALA A 188 0.51 -4.37 -20.30
C ALA A 188 -0.97 -4.06 -20.00
N ALA A 189 -1.82 -5.07 -19.91
CA ALA A 189 -3.27 -4.90 -19.80
C ALA A 189 -3.71 -4.08 -18.57
N ASP A 190 -2.95 -4.16 -17.49
CA ASP A 190 -3.15 -3.48 -16.21
C ASP A 190 -2.27 -2.22 -16.04
N ALA A 191 -1.51 -1.83 -17.08
CA ALA A 191 -0.70 -0.62 -17.05
C ALA A 191 -1.56 0.65 -17.10
N VAL A 192 -1.23 1.60 -16.22
CA VAL A 192 -1.82 2.94 -16.21
C VAL A 192 -1.09 3.80 -17.23
N GLU A 193 -1.82 4.38 -18.17
CA GLU A 193 -1.26 5.32 -19.13
C GLU A 193 -1.12 6.70 -18.49
N VAL A 194 0.06 7.30 -18.68
CA VAL A 194 0.37 8.67 -18.26
C VAL A 194 0.82 9.43 -19.48
N ASP A 195 -0.03 10.33 -19.97
CA ASP A 195 0.32 11.25 -21.06
C ASP A 195 1.10 12.43 -20.49
N SER A 196 2.38 12.52 -20.87
CA SER A 196 3.30 13.58 -20.47
C SER A 196 3.41 14.71 -21.49
N THR A 197 2.61 14.74 -22.56
CA THR A 197 2.74 15.70 -23.67
C THR A 197 2.83 17.16 -23.20
N TYR A 198 1.97 17.56 -22.25
CA TYR A 198 1.92 18.92 -21.71
C TYR A 198 2.39 19.00 -20.26
N LEU A 199 3.06 17.97 -19.76
CA LEU A 199 3.58 17.92 -18.40
C LEU A 199 5.08 18.16 -18.41
N ASP A 200 5.56 18.93 -17.44
CA ASP A 200 6.98 18.94 -17.11
C ASP A 200 7.38 17.68 -16.31
N LEU A 201 8.66 17.58 -15.95
CA LEU A 201 9.17 16.43 -15.23
C LEU A 201 8.56 16.32 -13.82
N ASP A 202 8.43 17.42 -13.10
CA ASP A 202 7.91 17.45 -11.74
C ASP A 202 6.41 17.10 -11.71
N GLU A 203 5.64 17.63 -12.65
CA GLU A 203 4.22 17.29 -12.84
C GLU A 203 4.04 15.81 -13.19
N THR A 204 4.91 15.26 -14.03
CA THR A 204 4.91 13.84 -14.39
C THR A 204 5.22 12.97 -13.16
N ILE A 205 6.22 13.36 -12.35
CA ILE A 205 6.59 12.68 -11.12
C ILE A 205 5.41 12.71 -10.14
N GLU A 206 4.82 13.88 -9.87
CA GLU A 206 3.66 14.01 -8.96
C GLU A 206 2.48 13.16 -9.42
N ARG A 207 2.23 13.08 -10.73
CA ARG A 207 1.16 12.24 -11.27
C ARG A 207 1.37 10.75 -10.94
N ILE A 208 2.58 10.25 -11.10
CA ILE A 208 2.92 8.86 -10.76
C ILE A 208 2.98 8.66 -9.24
N TRP A 209 3.46 9.66 -8.51
CA TRP A 209 3.52 9.64 -7.04
C TRP A 209 2.13 9.49 -6.41
N GLU A 210 1.13 10.20 -6.96
CA GLU A 210 -0.26 10.05 -6.54
C GLU A 210 -0.83 8.66 -6.84
N LEU A 211 -0.37 7.98 -7.89
CA LEU A 211 -0.74 6.58 -8.15
C LEU A 211 -0.10 5.64 -7.11
N LEU A 212 1.17 5.87 -6.75
CA LEU A 212 1.87 5.11 -5.70
C LEU A 212 1.16 5.25 -4.35
N LYS A 213 0.78 6.48 -3.97
CA LYS A 213 0.00 6.74 -2.76
C LYS A 213 -1.36 6.04 -2.78
N LYS A 214 -2.12 6.16 -3.89
CA LYS A 214 -3.45 5.54 -4.02
C LYS A 214 -3.41 4.03 -3.92
N ARG A 215 -2.36 3.40 -4.44
CA ARG A 215 -2.15 1.95 -4.34
C ARG A 215 -1.49 1.50 -3.02
N ASN A 216 -1.25 2.43 -2.08
CA ASN A 216 -0.51 2.18 -0.84
C ASN A 216 0.86 1.50 -1.07
N LEU A 217 1.53 1.83 -2.18
CA LEU A 217 2.84 1.26 -2.55
C LEU A 217 4.02 2.04 -1.95
N LEU A 218 3.78 2.98 -1.06
CA LEU A 218 4.83 3.69 -0.34
C LEU A 218 4.89 3.12 1.07
N GLY A 219 6.06 2.64 1.46
CA GLY A 219 6.28 2.09 2.80
C GLY A 219 6.03 3.15 3.89
N LEU A 220 5.49 2.72 5.03
CA LEU A 220 5.33 3.59 6.19
C LEU A 220 6.67 3.79 6.90
N PRO A 221 6.98 5.02 7.36
CA PRO A 221 8.12 5.25 8.24
C PRO A 221 7.98 4.46 9.54
N ILE A 222 9.08 3.92 10.04
CA ILE A 222 9.12 3.23 11.34
C ILE A 222 9.84 4.10 12.37
N VAL A 223 9.20 4.31 13.53
CA VAL A 223 9.79 4.93 14.72
C VAL A 223 10.00 3.84 15.77
N ALA A 224 11.26 3.54 16.11
CA ALA A 224 11.55 2.63 17.22
C ALA A 224 11.62 3.41 18.54
N ILE A 225 10.80 3.02 19.52
CA ILE A 225 10.82 3.61 20.86
C ILE A 225 11.71 2.76 21.76
N LEU A 226 12.86 3.31 22.10
CA LEU A 226 13.97 2.66 22.80
C LEU A 226 14.15 3.28 24.18
N GLY A 227 14.67 2.50 25.13
CA GLY A 227 15.02 2.99 26.46
C GLY A 227 14.96 1.92 27.53
N ARG A 228 15.53 2.22 28.71
CA ARG A 228 15.55 1.31 29.87
C ARG A 228 14.13 0.92 30.33
N PRO A 229 13.97 -0.17 31.11
CA PRO A 229 12.69 -0.48 31.76
C PRO A 229 12.17 0.69 32.59
N ASN A 230 10.85 0.80 32.75
CA ASN A 230 10.18 1.77 33.64
C ASN A 230 10.35 3.28 33.33
N VAL A 231 10.99 3.64 32.22
CA VAL A 231 11.07 5.04 31.73
C VAL A 231 9.75 5.55 31.14
N GLY A 232 8.74 4.68 30.98
CA GLY A 232 7.39 5.04 30.50
C GLY A 232 7.16 4.91 28.99
N LYS A 233 7.93 4.06 28.28
CA LYS A 233 7.76 3.76 26.84
C LYS A 233 6.34 3.35 26.48
N SER A 234 5.78 2.34 27.15
CA SER A 234 4.43 1.83 26.86
C SER A 234 3.34 2.84 27.18
N THR A 235 3.54 3.71 28.19
CA THR A 235 2.64 4.83 28.46
C THR A 235 2.66 5.85 27.32
N LEU A 236 3.84 6.14 26.77
CA LEU A 236 4.01 7.05 25.63
C LEU A 236 3.42 6.47 24.35
N ILE A 237 3.62 5.18 24.08
CA ILE A 237 3.00 4.46 22.95
C ILE A 237 1.47 4.55 23.04
N ASN A 238 0.89 4.19 24.18
CA ASN A 238 -0.55 4.28 24.39
C ASN A 238 -1.09 5.70 24.21
N ARG A 239 -0.30 6.72 24.58
CA ARG A 239 -0.65 8.13 24.33
C ARG A 239 -0.70 8.43 22.84
N PHE A 240 0.30 8.00 22.07
CA PHE A 240 0.37 8.23 20.64
C PHE A 240 -0.73 7.52 19.85
N LEU A 241 -1.15 6.34 20.29
CA LEU A 241 -2.20 5.57 19.62
C LEU A 241 -3.62 6.12 19.86
N GLY A 242 -3.82 6.99 20.85
CA GLY A 242 -5.15 7.54 21.18
C GLY A 242 -6.17 6.51 21.70
N ARG A 243 -5.78 5.24 21.85
CA ARG A 243 -6.57 4.12 22.37
C ARG A 243 -5.69 3.19 23.20
N ARG A 244 -6.28 2.51 24.20
CA ARG A 244 -5.58 1.53 25.05
C ARG A 244 -5.42 0.19 24.31
N GLU A 245 -4.50 0.11 23.35
CA GLU A 245 -4.16 -1.15 22.66
C GLU A 245 -2.90 -1.83 23.19
N ALA A 246 -1.95 -1.11 23.79
CA ALA A 246 -0.81 -1.78 24.42
C ALA A 246 -1.24 -2.26 25.81
N ILE A 247 -1.40 -3.59 25.93
CA ILE A 247 -1.69 -4.26 27.19
C ILE A 247 -0.55 -3.96 28.17
N VAL A 248 -0.87 -3.12 29.17
CA VAL A 248 -0.07 -2.91 30.37
C VAL A 248 -0.28 -4.14 31.26
N GLU A 249 0.50 -5.19 31.01
CA GLU A 249 0.70 -6.26 31.99
C GLU A 249 2.19 -6.40 32.24
N ASP A 250 2.62 -5.85 33.39
CA ASP A 250 3.93 -6.06 33.99
C ASP A 250 3.96 -7.46 34.63
N THR A 251 4.11 -8.51 33.82
CA THR A 251 4.41 -9.86 34.31
C THR A 251 5.78 -10.29 33.80
N PRO A 252 6.83 -10.30 34.64
CA PRO A 252 8.16 -10.75 34.25
C PRO A 252 8.13 -12.24 33.84
N GLY A 253 8.62 -12.57 32.64
CA GLY A 253 8.81 -13.96 32.20
C GLY A 253 8.16 -14.41 30.89
N VAL A 254 7.64 -13.50 30.06
CA VAL A 254 7.15 -13.83 28.71
C VAL A 254 7.99 -13.08 27.68
N THR A 255 8.74 -13.80 26.85
CA THR A 255 9.45 -13.24 25.69
C THR A 255 8.43 -12.67 24.72
N ARG A 256 8.10 -11.39 24.85
CA ARG A 256 7.20 -10.71 23.92
C ARG A 256 7.97 -10.39 22.65
N ASP A 257 7.62 -11.11 21.59
CA ASP A 257 7.93 -10.73 20.22
C ASP A 257 7.43 -9.30 19.94
N ARG A 258 8.22 -8.58 19.13
CA ARG A 258 8.14 -7.14 18.90
C ARG A 258 6.76 -6.73 18.40
N VAL A 259 6.16 -5.72 19.03
CA VAL A 259 4.83 -5.22 18.65
C VAL A 259 4.98 -3.93 17.86
N GLN A 260 4.39 -3.91 16.66
CA GLN A 260 4.30 -2.74 15.81
C GLN A 260 2.88 -2.19 15.83
N TYR A 261 2.74 -0.88 15.91
CA TYR A 261 1.46 -0.19 15.95
C TYR A 261 1.41 0.88 14.86
N GLU A 262 0.33 0.92 14.08
CA GLU A 262 0.09 2.02 13.13
C GLU A 262 -0.40 3.26 13.90
N CYS A 263 0.23 4.40 13.64
CA CYS A 263 -0.10 5.69 14.22
C CYS A 263 -0.34 6.71 13.11
N GLU A 264 -1.28 7.63 13.33
CA GLU A 264 -1.56 8.75 12.43
C GLU A 264 -1.50 10.07 13.22
N TRP A 265 -0.72 11.02 12.72
CA TRP A 265 -0.64 12.38 13.27
C TRP A 265 -0.53 13.41 12.15
N GLY A 266 -1.34 14.47 12.18
CA GLY A 266 -1.32 15.51 11.14
C GLY A 266 -1.62 14.99 9.72
N GLY A 267 -2.34 13.88 9.58
CA GLY A 267 -2.58 13.19 8.30
C GLY A 267 -1.39 12.35 7.79
N ARG A 268 -0.31 12.25 8.58
CA ARG A 268 0.85 11.41 8.30
C ARG A 268 0.74 10.09 9.06
N ARG A 269 0.77 8.98 8.34
CA ARG A 269 0.78 7.61 8.90
C ARG A 269 2.21 7.11 9.06
N PHE A 270 2.48 6.40 10.14
CA PHE A 270 3.77 5.76 10.43
C PHE A 270 3.59 4.60 11.43
N ILE A 271 4.60 3.75 11.54
CA ILE A 271 4.62 2.63 12.48
C ILE A 271 5.43 3.03 13.71
N ILE A 272 4.89 2.75 14.90
CA ILE A 272 5.62 2.78 16.15
C ILE A 272 5.99 1.34 16.51
N MET A 273 7.28 1.09 16.71
CA MET A 273 7.80 -0.21 17.12
C MET A 273 8.16 -0.17 18.60
N ASP A 274 7.50 -1.02 19.40
CA ASP A 274 7.86 -1.23 20.80
C ASP A 274 8.98 -2.27 20.88
N THR A 275 10.15 -1.82 21.32
CA THR A 275 11.22 -2.74 21.66
C THR A 275 10.97 -3.23 23.07
N GLY A 276 10.40 -4.43 23.19
CA GLY A 276 10.31 -5.17 24.45
C GLY A 276 11.61 -4.99 25.23
N GLY A 277 11.45 -4.56 26.50
CA GLY A 277 12.44 -3.78 27.23
C GLY A 277 13.88 -4.30 27.14
N TRP A 278 14.81 -3.35 27.13
CA TRP A 278 16.21 -3.56 27.47
C TRP A 278 16.33 -4.43 28.74
N GLU A 279 16.82 -5.67 28.61
CA GLU A 279 17.03 -6.57 29.75
C GLU A 279 18.47 -6.41 30.29
N ALA A 280 18.60 -5.76 31.45
CA ALA A 280 19.80 -5.89 32.27
C ALA A 280 19.67 -7.19 33.08
N LYS A 281 20.60 -8.15 32.90
CA LYS A 281 20.60 -9.37 33.72
C LYS A 281 20.95 -9.03 35.18
N PRO A 282 20.35 -9.69 36.18
CA PRO A 282 20.59 -9.41 37.61
C PRO A 282 22.04 -9.68 38.07
N ASP A 283 22.79 -10.48 37.33
CA ASP A 283 24.10 -10.99 37.76
C ASP A 283 25.27 -10.15 37.20
N GLY A 284 25.30 -8.84 37.51
CA GLY A 284 26.50 -7.98 37.57
C GLY A 284 27.53 -7.96 36.42
N ILE A 285 27.30 -8.65 35.30
CA ILE A 285 28.30 -8.89 34.25
C ILE A 285 27.66 -8.62 32.90
N SER A 286 28.06 -7.48 32.33
CA SER A 286 27.75 -6.97 30.99
C SER A 286 26.28 -6.63 30.72
N VAL A 287 25.98 -5.33 30.74
CA VAL A 287 24.81 -4.75 30.09
C VAL A 287 25.04 -4.88 28.58
N GLN A 288 24.37 -5.83 27.94
CA GLN A 288 24.39 -5.99 26.48
C GLN A 288 23.07 -5.49 25.91
N VAL A 289 23.15 -4.72 24.83
CA VAL A 289 21.98 -4.36 24.03
C VAL A 289 21.28 -5.64 23.61
N SER A 290 19.98 -5.75 23.87
CA SER A 290 19.23 -6.93 23.44
C SER A 290 19.27 -7.04 21.91
N ALA A 291 19.35 -8.26 21.36
CA ALA A 291 19.24 -8.49 19.91
C ALA A 291 17.94 -7.89 19.33
N GLY A 292 16.90 -7.76 20.16
CA GLY A 292 15.67 -7.02 19.87
C GLY A 292 15.90 -5.54 19.56
N SER A 293 16.67 -4.85 20.41
CA SER A 293 16.95 -3.43 20.26
C SER A 293 17.87 -3.14 19.06
N GLU A 294 18.89 -3.97 18.82
CA GLU A 294 19.77 -3.80 17.66
C GLU A 294 19.02 -3.95 16.33
N LEU A 295 18.18 -4.99 16.20
CA LEU A 295 17.42 -5.19 14.97
C LEU A 295 16.33 -4.12 14.80
N ALA A 296 15.70 -3.65 15.89
CA ALA A 296 14.80 -2.49 15.83
C ALA A 296 15.53 -1.22 15.36
N MET A 297 16.76 -0.98 15.82
CA MET A 297 17.58 0.11 15.30
C MET A 297 17.91 -0.07 13.81
N GLN A 298 18.05 -1.29 13.31
CA GLN A 298 18.30 -1.58 11.90
C GLN A 298 17.04 -1.39 11.03
N GLU A 299 15.86 -1.74 11.54
CA GLU A 299 14.59 -1.66 10.81
C GLU A 299 13.98 -0.25 10.85
N ALA A 300 14.18 0.51 11.93
CA ALA A 300 13.57 1.83 12.08
C ALA A 300 14.10 2.87 11.10
N ASP A 301 13.30 3.86 10.75
CA ASP A 301 13.73 5.04 10.02
C ASP A 301 14.16 6.17 10.97
N VAL A 302 13.49 6.26 12.13
CA VAL A 302 13.79 7.22 13.20
C VAL A 302 13.87 6.48 14.54
N LEU A 303 14.82 6.87 15.38
CA LEU A 303 15.04 6.31 16.70
C LEU A 303 14.54 7.30 17.76
N ALA A 304 13.68 6.86 18.66
CA ALA A 304 13.16 7.67 19.76
C ALA A 304 13.69 7.09 21.08
N PHE A 305 14.67 7.75 21.68
CA PHE A 305 15.31 7.30 22.92
C PHE A 305 14.67 7.98 24.13
N VAL A 306 13.99 7.20 24.97
CA VAL A 306 13.22 7.66 26.12
C VAL A 306 14.01 7.45 27.41
N VAL A 307 14.16 8.54 28.16
CA VAL A 307 14.81 8.59 29.48
C VAL A 307 13.81 9.13 30.50
N ASP A 308 13.89 8.64 31.73
CA ASP A 308 13.15 9.21 32.86
C ASP A 308 13.84 10.50 33.33
N ALA A 309 13.20 11.64 33.12
CA ALA A 309 13.75 12.94 33.45
C ALA A 309 13.94 13.17 34.97
N GLN A 310 13.17 12.50 35.82
CA GLN A 310 13.27 12.63 37.27
C GLN A 310 14.48 11.87 37.84
N VAL A 311 14.89 10.80 37.16
CA VAL A 311 16.08 10.01 37.50
C VAL A 311 17.33 10.62 36.87
N GLY A 312 17.20 11.16 35.66
CA GLY A 312 18.31 11.66 34.86
C GLY A 312 19.05 10.54 34.11
N ALA A 313 20.15 10.91 33.47
CA ALA A 313 21.00 9.99 32.72
C ALA A 313 21.77 9.05 33.66
N LEU A 314 21.79 7.75 33.35
CA LEU A 314 22.58 6.74 34.06
C LEU A 314 23.67 6.14 33.16
N ASP A 315 24.69 5.52 33.76
CA ASP A 315 25.78 4.84 33.04
C ASP A 315 25.29 3.78 32.04
N GLU A 316 24.16 3.14 32.34
CA GLU A 316 23.51 2.18 31.43
C GLU A 316 22.97 2.82 30.15
N ASP A 317 22.55 4.10 30.22
CA ASP A 317 22.06 4.86 29.06
C ASP A 317 23.20 5.13 28.07
N ASP A 318 24.43 5.39 28.56
CA ASP A 318 25.60 5.66 27.71
C ASP A 318 25.93 4.51 26.75
N ILE A 319 25.71 3.26 27.18
CA ILE A 319 25.91 2.07 26.33
C ILE A 319 24.96 2.13 25.13
N LEU A 320 23.67 2.39 25.37
CA LEU A 320 22.68 2.49 24.29
C LEU A 320 22.96 3.70 23.40
N VAL A 321 23.39 4.84 23.97
CA VAL A 321 23.80 6.04 23.21
C VAL A 321 24.92 5.73 22.23
N GLN A 322 25.92 4.92 22.61
CA GLN A 322 26.98 4.51 21.69
C GLN A 322 26.45 3.72 20.48
N HIS A 323 25.46 2.84 20.69
CA HIS A 323 24.82 2.09 19.60
C HIS A 323 23.93 2.99 18.73
N LEU A 324 23.16 3.90 19.33
CA LEU A 324 22.36 4.90 18.62
C LEU A 324 23.23 5.75 17.69
N ARG A 325 24.40 6.21 18.16
CA ARG A 325 25.36 6.97 17.34
C ARG A 325 25.92 6.15 16.17
N LYS A 326 26.21 4.86 16.38
CA LYS A 326 26.69 3.95 15.32
C LYS A 326 25.63 3.68 14.25
N ALA A 327 24.33 3.72 14.62
CA ALA A 327 23.24 3.47 13.68
C ALA A 327 23.14 4.52 12.56
N LYS A 328 23.68 5.75 12.77
CA LYS A 328 23.63 6.87 11.81
C LYS A 328 22.21 7.20 11.31
N LYS A 329 21.22 7.08 12.19
CA LYS A 329 19.81 7.41 11.91
C LYS A 329 19.39 8.64 12.71
N PRO A 330 18.40 9.41 12.22
CA PRO A 330 17.80 10.48 13.01
C PRO A 330 17.36 9.94 14.37
N THR A 331 17.86 10.56 15.44
CA THR A 331 17.61 10.12 16.82
C THR A 331 17.02 11.28 17.60
N ILE A 332 15.91 11.03 18.28
CA ILE A 332 15.19 12.00 19.10
C ILE A 332 15.36 11.57 20.56
N LEU A 333 15.93 12.46 21.38
CA LEU A 333 16.02 12.26 22.82
C LEU A 333 14.74 12.76 23.48
N ILE A 334 14.12 11.91 24.31
CA ILE A 334 12.84 12.18 24.96
C ILE A 334 13.04 12.08 26.48
N GLY A 335 12.87 13.19 27.19
CA GLY A 335 12.79 13.21 28.65
C GLY A 335 11.33 13.05 29.10
N ASN A 336 10.96 11.86 29.58
CA ASN A 336 9.60 11.57 30.03
C ASN A 336 9.44 11.85 31.54
N LYS A 337 8.19 11.96 32.02
CA LYS A 337 7.79 12.30 33.40
C LYS A 337 8.09 13.75 33.82
N VAL A 338 8.10 14.67 32.85
CA VAL A 338 8.20 16.11 33.09
C VAL A 338 6.80 16.70 33.23
N ASP A 339 6.33 16.82 34.46
CA ASP A 339 4.96 17.24 34.77
C ASP A 339 4.81 18.77 34.94
N GLY A 340 5.90 19.50 35.16
CA GLY A 340 5.91 20.95 35.38
C GLY A 340 7.24 21.62 35.01
N GLU A 341 7.29 22.96 35.17
CA GLU A 341 8.43 23.79 34.80
C GLU A 341 9.70 23.52 35.63
N ARG A 342 9.52 23.06 36.88
CA ARG A 342 10.65 22.74 37.75
C ARG A 342 11.36 21.47 37.27
N GLU A 343 10.59 20.42 37.00
CA GLU A 343 11.10 19.16 36.47
C GLU A 343 11.74 19.39 35.10
N GLU A 344 11.20 20.31 34.29
CA GLU A 344 11.75 20.70 32.99
C GLU A 344 13.14 21.35 33.14
N ALA A 345 13.31 22.23 34.13
CA ALA A 345 14.59 22.85 34.44
C ALA A 345 15.66 21.81 34.84
N GLU A 346 15.30 20.83 35.65
CA GLU A 346 16.18 19.74 36.08
C GLU A 346 16.50 18.78 34.92
N ALA A 347 15.54 18.53 34.03
CA ALA A 347 15.68 17.64 32.87
C ALA A 347 16.64 18.14 31.79
N HIS A 348 17.00 19.44 31.77
CA HIS A 348 18.02 19.97 30.86
C HIS A 348 19.39 19.30 31.02
N GLY A 349 19.66 18.64 32.15
CA GLY A 349 20.87 17.82 32.35
C GLY A 349 21.02 16.69 31.32
N LEU A 350 19.92 16.23 30.69
CA LEU A 350 19.93 15.20 29.65
C LEU A 350 20.71 15.59 28.39
N TRP A 351 21.00 16.88 28.18
CA TRP A 351 21.82 17.34 27.06
C TRP A 351 23.23 16.72 27.07
N SER A 352 23.71 16.33 28.25
CA SER A 352 25.00 15.64 28.44
C SER A 352 25.12 14.32 27.66
N LEU A 353 24.00 13.66 27.34
CA LEU A 353 23.96 12.43 26.52
C LEU A 353 24.39 12.68 25.06
N GLY A 354 24.43 13.93 24.61
CA GLY A 354 24.95 14.31 23.29
C GLY A 354 24.17 13.70 22.12
N LEU A 355 22.84 13.62 22.26
CA LEU A 355 21.91 13.18 21.21
C LEU A 355 21.08 14.33 20.62
N GLY A 356 21.43 15.58 20.93
CA GLY A 356 20.69 16.78 20.53
C GLY A 356 19.80 17.32 21.64
N GLU A 357 18.90 18.24 21.27
CA GLU A 357 17.94 18.86 22.19
C GLU A 357 16.93 17.81 22.72
N PRO A 358 16.85 17.59 24.06
CA PRO A 358 15.86 16.71 24.64
C PRO A 358 14.46 17.30 24.49
N ARG A 359 13.50 16.46 24.09
CA ARG A 359 12.08 16.79 24.07
C ARG A 359 11.42 16.33 25.37
N PHE A 360 10.91 17.27 26.15
CA PHE A 360 10.31 16.98 27.45
C PHE A 360 8.83 16.67 27.32
N VAL A 361 8.40 15.56 27.93
CA VAL A 361 7.02 15.09 27.88
C VAL A 361 6.56 14.52 29.21
N SER A 362 5.25 14.57 29.43
CA SER A 362 4.58 13.72 30.40
C SER A 362 3.65 12.77 29.66
N ALA A 363 4.08 11.51 29.47
CA ALA A 363 3.24 10.50 28.83
C ALA A 363 1.93 10.25 29.61
N LEU A 364 1.98 10.37 30.94
CA LEU A 364 0.83 10.15 31.84
C LEU A 364 -0.16 11.31 31.83
N HIS A 365 0.32 12.55 31.81
CA HIS A 365 -0.54 13.74 31.87
C HIS A 365 -0.79 14.39 30.50
N GLY A 366 -0.06 13.97 29.47
CA GLY A 366 -0.21 14.44 28.08
C GLY A 366 0.52 15.75 27.76
N ARG A 367 1.31 16.30 28.69
CA ARG A 367 2.11 17.51 28.45
C ARG A 367 3.18 17.22 27.40
N GLY A 368 3.31 18.11 26.39
CA GLY A 368 4.35 18.05 25.35
C GLY A 368 4.23 16.89 24.34
N SER A 369 3.25 16.00 24.46
CA SER A 369 3.14 14.84 23.57
C SER A 369 2.74 15.23 22.14
N GLY A 370 1.97 16.31 21.97
CA GLY A 370 1.63 16.85 20.64
C GLY A 370 2.85 17.44 19.94
N ASP A 371 3.59 18.31 20.63
CA ASP A 371 4.82 18.91 20.10
C ASP A 371 5.88 17.84 19.75
N LEU A 372 5.97 16.78 20.56
CA LEU A 372 6.82 15.64 20.25
C LEU A 372 6.37 14.90 18.99
N LEU A 373 5.06 14.67 18.80
CA LEU A 373 4.54 14.04 17.58
C LEU A 373 4.76 14.92 16.34
N ASP A 374 4.59 16.24 16.46
CA ASP A 374 4.92 17.19 15.39
C ASP A 374 6.40 17.09 15.00
N HIS A 375 7.29 17.01 16.00
CA HIS A 375 8.72 16.86 15.77
C HIS A 375 9.08 15.50 15.14
N ILE A 376 8.46 14.41 15.61
CA ILE A 376 8.64 13.08 15.02
C ILE A 376 8.24 13.13 13.54
N VAL A 377 7.05 13.62 13.22
CA VAL A 377 6.54 13.70 11.84
C VAL A 377 7.43 14.55 10.94
N ALA A 378 8.00 15.65 11.46
CA ALA A 378 8.91 16.50 10.70
C ALA A 378 10.23 15.81 10.31
N VAL A 379 10.68 14.83 11.10
CA VAL A 379 11.94 14.10 10.87
C VAL A 379 11.73 12.79 10.10
N LEU A 380 10.50 12.28 10.05
CA LEU A 380 10.18 11.06 9.30
C LEU A 380 10.44 11.22 7.79
N PRO A 381 11.03 10.22 7.12
CA PRO A 381 11.13 10.23 5.66
C PRO A 381 9.74 10.17 4.99
N GLU A 382 9.65 10.61 3.73
CA GLU A 382 8.42 10.54 2.94
C GLU A 382 8.02 9.08 2.61
N VAL A 383 9.01 8.20 2.44
CA VAL A 383 8.83 6.76 2.23
C VAL A 383 9.68 6.02 3.26
N GLY A 384 9.04 5.17 4.04
CA GLY A 384 9.69 4.38 5.08
C GLY A 384 9.98 2.95 4.69
N ARG A 385 10.60 2.24 5.62
CA ARG A 385 11.01 0.83 5.44
C ARG A 385 9.88 -0.17 5.71
N ALA A 386 8.85 0.18 6.48
CA ALA A 386 7.74 -0.75 6.69
C ALA A 386 7.02 -0.91 5.36
N GLN A 387 7.10 -2.10 4.77
CA GLN A 387 6.26 -2.43 3.64
C GLN A 387 4.81 -2.39 4.10
N ASN A 388 4.10 -1.33 3.69
CA ASN A 388 2.70 -1.22 3.98
C ASN A 388 1.98 -2.13 3.00
N GLN A 389 1.77 -3.38 3.42
CA GLN A 389 1.06 -4.40 2.65
C GLN A 389 1.87 -4.88 1.43
N ASP A 390 1.76 -6.17 1.17
CA ASP A 390 2.28 -6.85 -0.02
C ASP A 390 1.53 -6.47 -1.32
N GLY A 391 0.83 -5.33 -1.33
CA GLY A 391 0.01 -4.84 -2.43
C GLY A 391 -1.28 -5.63 -2.68
N TYR A 392 -1.52 -6.74 -1.97
CA TYR A 392 -2.70 -7.57 -2.21
C TYR A 392 -3.96 -7.01 -1.54
N ARG A 393 -5.08 -7.09 -2.27
CA ARG A 393 -6.39 -6.69 -1.74
C ARG A 393 -6.79 -7.60 -0.58
N LYS A 394 -7.29 -7.00 0.50
CA LYS A 394 -7.60 -7.69 1.76
C LYS A 394 -9.07 -8.09 1.83
N VAL A 395 -9.32 -9.39 1.92
CA VAL A 395 -10.65 -10.01 1.93
C VAL A 395 -10.90 -10.69 3.27
N ALA A 396 -12.06 -10.46 3.88
CA ALA A 396 -12.50 -11.23 5.05
C ALA A 396 -13.69 -12.13 4.67
N LEU A 397 -13.65 -13.40 5.09
CA LEU A 397 -14.77 -14.35 4.97
C LEU A 397 -15.54 -14.39 6.29
N ILE A 398 -16.76 -13.86 6.30
CA ILE A 398 -17.55 -13.65 7.52
C ILE A 398 -18.94 -14.28 7.35
N GLY A 399 -19.55 -14.69 8.45
CA GLY A 399 -20.88 -15.31 8.47
C GLY A 399 -21.07 -16.20 9.68
N ARG A 400 -22.29 -16.66 9.92
CA ARG A 400 -22.64 -17.55 11.04
C ARG A 400 -21.84 -18.88 11.01
N PRO A 401 -21.62 -19.60 12.13
CA PRO A 401 -21.06 -20.95 12.09
C PRO A 401 -21.80 -21.86 11.09
N ASN A 402 -21.07 -22.80 10.48
CA ASN A 402 -21.62 -23.85 9.59
C ASN A 402 -22.27 -23.42 8.25
N VAL A 403 -22.25 -22.13 7.91
CA VAL A 403 -22.67 -21.63 6.57
C VAL A 403 -21.73 -22.03 5.41
N GLY A 404 -20.58 -22.66 5.73
CA GLY A 404 -19.64 -23.18 4.75
C GLY A 404 -18.48 -22.26 4.37
N LYS A 405 -18.08 -21.31 5.23
CA LYS A 405 -16.91 -20.43 5.03
C LYS A 405 -15.61 -21.20 4.75
N SER A 406 -15.30 -22.21 5.57
CA SER A 406 -14.09 -23.04 5.39
C SER A 406 -14.15 -23.87 4.09
N SER A 407 -15.33 -24.39 3.75
CA SER A 407 -15.55 -25.10 2.50
C SER A 407 -15.33 -24.18 1.30
N LEU A 408 -15.84 -22.94 1.35
CA LEU A 408 -15.63 -21.95 0.31
C LEU A 408 -14.16 -21.56 0.18
N PHE A 409 -13.47 -21.30 1.30
CA PHE A 409 -12.04 -21.01 1.32
C PHE A 409 -11.22 -22.13 0.67
N ASN A 410 -11.46 -23.39 1.06
CA ASN A 410 -10.76 -24.55 0.50
C ASN A 410 -11.11 -24.79 -0.98
N ALA A 411 -12.36 -24.56 -1.38
CA ALA A 411 -12.80 -24.70 -2.77
C ALA A 411 -12.15 -23.66 -3.70
N ILE A 412 -11.83 -22.48 -3.18
CA ILE A 412 -11.06 -21.44 -3.87
C ILE A 412 -9.57 -21.83 -3.90
N ALA A 413 -9.04 -22.46 -2.84
CA ALA A 413 -7.62 -22.84 -2.76
C ALA A 413 -7.23 -24.07 -3.59
N GLY A 414 -8.14 -25.03 -3.81
CA GLY A 414 -7.80 -26.40 -4.24
C GLY A 414 -7.64 -26.69 -5.74
N GLU A 415 -7.85 -25.76 -6.67
CA GLU A 415 -7.97 -26.08 -8.10
C GLU A 415 -6.95 -25.40 -9.03
N SER A 416 -5.65 -25.57 -8.76
CA SER A 416 -4.52 -25.01 -9.56
C SER A 416 -4.14 -23.57 -9.22
N LEU A 417 -4.05 -23.26 -7.92
CA LEU A 417 -3.71 -21.94 -7.43
C LEU A 417 -2.68 -22.13 -6.31
N SER A 418 -1.44 -21.70 -6.55
CA SER A 418 -0.39 -21.81 -5.55
C SER A 418 -0.82 -21.06 -4.30
N ILE A 419 -0.92 -21.76 -3.17
CA ILE A 419 -0.69 -21.10 -1.89
C ILE A 419 0.75 -20.61 -2.00
N VAL A 420 0.94 -19.34 -2.31
CA VAL A 420 2.25 -18.71 -2.29
C VAL A 420 2.58 -18.50 -0.81
N ASP A 421 2.97 -19.58 -0.15
CA ASP A 421 3.55 -19.48 1.17
C ASP A 421 5.04 -19.29 0.94
N ASP A 422 5.50 -18.04 0.89
CA ASP A 422 6.92 -17.82 0.66
C ASP A 422 7.54 -16.74 1.52
N ALA A 423 8.52 -17.20 2.30
CA ALA A 423 9.65 -16.48 2.88
C ALA A 423 9.43 -15.72 4.21
N ALA A 424 10.20 -16.17 5.20
CA ALA A 424 10.48 -15.50 6.46
C ALA A 424 10.93 -14.05 6.22
N GLY A 425 10.39 -13.12 7.01
CA GLY A 425 10.87 -11.73 7.05
C GLY A 425 9.84 -10.64 6.72
N THR A 426 8.58 -10.98 6.43
CA THR A 426 7.50 -9.96 6.46
C THR A 426 6.82 -9.98 7.83
N THR A 427 6.37 -8.81 8.30
CA THR A 427 5.48 -8.64 9.47
C THR A 427 4.13 -9.33 9.17
N ARG A 428 4.15 -10.65 9.19
CA ARG A 428 2.98 -11.51 9.01
C ARG A 428 2.30 -11.60 10.35
N ASP A 429 1.01 -11.31 10.37
CA ASP A 429 0.16 -12.05 11.28
C ASP A 429 0.15 -13.51 10.79
N PRO A 430 0.56 -14.49 11.61
CA PRO A 430 0.65 -15.92 11.23
C PRO A 430 -0.70 -16.59 10.93
N VAL A 431 -1.75 -15.77 10.75
CA VAL A 431 -3.17 -16.14 10.70
C VAL A 431 -3.77 -15.88 9.32
N ASP A 432 -3.18 -15.01 8.50
CA ASP A 432 -3.66 -14.67 7.15
C ASP A 432 -3.19 -15.67 6.09
N SER A 433 -3.88 -15.76 4.94
CA SER A 433 -3.44 -16.58 3.80
C SER A 433 -3.51 -15.82 2.49
N LEU A 434 -2.55 -16.06 1.59
CA LEU A 434 -2.59 -15.57 0.22
C LEU A 434 -3.23 -16.62 -0.69
N LEU A 435 -4.21 -16.21 -1.48
CA LEU A 435 -4.85 -17.03 -2.50
C LEU A 435 -4.90 -16.26 -3.82
N SER A 436 -4.30 -16.83 -4.86
CA SER A 436 -4.46 -16.33 -6.23
C SER A 436 -5.74 -16.93 -6.81
N PHE A 437 -6.67 -16.13 -7.34
CA PHE A 437 -7.81 -16.61 -8.13
C PHE A 437 -8.43 -15.48 -8.95
N GLY A 438 -9.04 -15.82 -10.09
CA GLY A 438 -9.67 -14.83 -10.97
C GLY A 438 -8.70 -13.78 -11.56
N GLY A 439 -7.44 -14.16 -11.76
CA GLY A 439 -6.39 -13.29 -12.34
C GLY A 439 -5.76 -12.30 -11.36
N SER A 440 -5.96 -12.46 -10.05
CA SER A 440 -5.34 -11.61 -9.02
C SER A 440 -5.01 -12.40 -7.76
N THR A 441 -4.05 -11.92 -6.98
CA THR A 441 -3.70 -12.47 -5.66
C THR A 441 -4.38 -11.67 -4.56
N TRP A 442 -5.04 -12.38 -3.65
CA TRP A 442 -5.88 -11.83 -2.59
C TRP A 442 -5.35 -12.28 -1.24
N ARG A 443 -5.34 -11.36 -0.27
CA ARG A 443 -4.99 -11.66 1.12
C ARG A 443 -6.26 -11.90 1.93
N PHE A 444 -6.47 -13.14 2.35
CA PHE A 444 -7.56 -13.49 3.24
C PHE A 444 -7.14 -13.28 4.70
N ILE A 445 -7.92 -12.46 5.41
CA ILE A 445 -7.67 -12.08 6.80
C ILE A 445 -8.25 -13.12 7.76
N ASP A 446 -7.53 -13.42 8.85
CA ASP A 446 -7.97 -14.31 9.95
C ASP A 446 -8.39 -15.73 9.49
N THR A 447 -7.56 -16.34 8.64
CA THR A 447 -7.80 -17.68 8.07
C THR A 447 -7.50 -18.83 9.04
N ALA A 448 -6.79 -18.61 10.15
CA ALA A 448 -6.53 -19.69 11.12
C ALA A 448 -7.82 -20.24 11.73
N GLY A 449 -8.84 -19.40 11.90
CA GLY A 449 -10.19 -19.83 12.29
C GLY A 449 -10.90 -20.67 11.22
N LEU A 450 -10.56 -20.50 9.94
CA LEU A 450 -11.08 -21.28 8.82
C LEU A 450 -10.34 -22.61 8.66
N LYS A 451 -9.03 -22.64 8.90
CA LYS A 451 -8.15 -23.83 8.79
C LYS A 451 -8.29 -24.82 9.96
N LYS A 452 -8.48 -24.34 11.20
CA LYS A 452 -8.55 -25.21 12.41
C LYS A 452 -9.91 -25.90 12.64
N ARG A 453 -10.97 -25.50 11.94
CA ARG A 453 -12.37 -25.94 12.23
C ARG A 453 -12.81 -27.23 11.52
N ALA A 454 -11.91 -28.20 11.39
CA ALA A 454 -12.32 -29.56 11.02
C ALA A 454 -12.82 -30.37 12.23
N ASN A 455 -12.53 -30.00 13.50
CA ASN A 455 -12.77 -30.94 14.62
C ASN A 455 -13.03 -30.39 16.04
N GLN A 456 -13.35 -29.11 16.30
CA GLN A 456 -13.67 -28.68 17.68
C GLN A 456 -14.75 -27.59 17.80
N ASP A 457 -15.61 -27.79 18.79
CA ASP A 457 -16.82 -27.02 19.12
C ASP A 457 -16.55 -25.66 19.78
N SER A 458 -17.44 -24.71 19.42
CA SER A 458 -17.92 -23.54 20.17
C SER A 458 -16.96 -22.81 21.13
N GLY A 459 -16.21 -21.83 20.61
CA GLY A 459 -15.90 -20.64 21.42
C GLY A 459 -17.17 -19.81 21.63
N THR A 460 -17.35 -19.21 22.81
CA THR A 460 -18.52 -18.38 23.15
C THR A 460 -18.77 -17.27 22.11
N ASP A 461 -20.04 -16.92 21.87
CA ASP A 461 -20.47 -15.92 20.87
C ASP A 461 -19.70 -14.59 20.95
N TYR A 462 -19.30 -14.21 22.17
CA TYR A 462 -18.44 -13.04 22.43
C TYR A 462 -17.13 -13.08 21.62
N TYR A 463 -16.41 -14.20 21.63
CA TYR A 463 -15.15 -14.33 20.88
C TYR A 463 -15.35 -14.40 19.36
N ALA A 464 -16.51 -14.89 18.90
CA ALA A 464 -16.84 -14.87 17.47
C ALA A 464 -17.11 -13.45 16.96
N SER A 465 -17.78 -12.62 17.77
CA SER A 465 -18.04 -11.21 17.46
C SER A 465 -16.76 -10.37 17.44
N LEU A 466 -15.86 -10.57 18.40
CA LEU A 466 -14.59 -9.84 18.48
C LEU A 466 -13.67 -10.16 17.29
N ARG A 467 -13.58 -11.44 16.89
CA ARG A 467 -12.84 -11.85 15.68
C ARG A 467 -13.42 -11.23 14.42
N THR A 468 -14.76 -11.22 14.31
CA THR A 468 -15.44 -10.59 13.18
C THR A 468 -15.11 -9.09 13.10
N ALA A 469 -15.16 -8.38 14.23
CA ALA A 469 -14.77 -6.96 14.28
C ALA A 469 -13.31 -6.74 13.87
N THR A 470 -12.38 -7.55 14.41
CA THR A 470 -10.95 -7.48 14.08
C THR A 470 -10.68 -7.75 12.59
N ALA A 471 -11.38 -8.73 12.01
CA ALA A 471 -11.27 -9.04 10.59
C ALA A 471 -11.82 -7.90 9.71
N LEU A 472 -12.92 -7.26 10.12
CA LEU A 472 -13.50 -6.11 9.43
C LEU A 472 -12.59 -4.89 9.47
N GLU A 473 -11.95 -4.60 10.61
CA GLU A 473 -11.00 -3.48 10.71
C GLU A 473 -9.88 -3.60 9.66
N ARG A 474 -9.37 -4.81 9.49
CA ARG A 474 -8.21 -5.12 8.63
C ARG A 474 -8.55 -5.38 7.16
N CYS A 475 -9.78 -5.74 6.81
CA CYS A 475 -10.15 -6.00 5.42
C CYS A 475 -10.58 -4.74 4.66
N GLU A 476 -10.59 -4.82 3.34
CA GLU A 476 -11.18 -3.80 2.45
C GLU A 476 -12.58 -4.24 1.99
N VAL A 477 -12.72 -5.54 1.70
CA VAL A 477 -13.97 -6.17 1.29
C VAL A 477 -14.30 -7.36 2.19
N ALA A 478 -15.55 -7.39 2.67
CA ALA A 478 -16.11 -8.51 3.39
C ALA A 478 -16.97 -9.36 2.45
N VAL A 479 -16.68 -10.66 2.44
CA VAL A 479 -17.51 -11.69 1.81
C VAL A 479 -18.40 -12.27 2.90
N VAL A 480 -19.67 -11.86 2.91
CA VAL A 480 -20.67 -12.36 3.85
C VAL A 480 -21.27 -13.63 3.29
N VAL A 481 -20.97 -14.77 3.91
CA VAL A 481 -21.44 -16.09 3.48
C VAL A 481 -22.71 -16.46 4.23
N LEU A 482 -23.79 -16.66 3.48
CA LEU A 482 -25.08 -17.12 3.95
C LEU A 482 -25.34 -18.54 3.46
N ASP A 483 -26.09 -19.33 4.24
CA ASP A 483 -26.57 -20.64 3.80
C ASP A 483 -27.90 -20.47 3.06
N ALA A 484 -27.93 -20.72 1.76
CA ALA A 484 -29.13 -20.55 0.94
C ALA A 484 -30.20 -21.63 1.22
N SER A 485 -29.80 -22.76 1.80
CA SER A 485 -30.71 -23.86 2.12
C SER A 485 -31.51 -23.63 3.41
N GLU A 486 -31.08 -22.68 4.25
CA GLU A 486 -31.74 -22.31 5.50
C GLU A 486 -32.37 -20.91 5.40
N PRO A 487 -33.37 -20.58 6.23
CA PRO A 487 -33.89 -19.22 6.35
C PRO A 487 -32.83 -18.23 6.87
N ILE A 488 -32.85 -16.99 6.38
CA ILE A 488 -31.96 -15.93 6.86
C ILE A 488 -32.23 -15.67 8.35
N THR A 489 -31.19 -15.76 9.18
CA THR A 489 -31.31 -15.62 10.64
C THR A 489 -30.98 -14.20 11.12
N GLU A 490 -31.39 -13.85 12.36
CA GLU A 490 -30.97 -12.57 12.96
C GLU A 490 -29.44 -12.41 13.04
N GLN A 491 -28.70 -13.50 13.22
CA GLN A 491 -27.25 -13.47 13.29
C GLN A 491 -26.63 -13.07 11.95
N ASP A 492 -27.24 -13.49 10.84
CA ASP A 492 -26.82 -13.09 9.49
C ASP A 492 -27.03 -11.59 9.28
N LEU A 493 -28.19 -11.07 9.68
CA LEU A 493 -28.51 -9.64 9.60
C LEU A 493 -27.58 -8.78 10.46
N ARG A 494 -27.21 -9.26 11.65
CA ARG A 494 -26.23 -8.58 12.52
C ARG A 494 -24.86 -8.50 11.84
N VAL A 495 -24.38 -9.59 11.23
CA VAL A 495 -23.11 -9.59 10.49
C VAL A 495 -23.12 -8.59 9.33
N ILE A 496 -24.21 -8.56 8.56
CA ILE A 496 -24.38 -7.61 7.45
C ILE A 496 -24.35 -6.17 7.96
N THR A 497 -25.06 -5.89 9.05
CA THR A 497 -25.08 -4.56 9.68
C THR A 497 -23.68 -4.14 10.14
N MET A 498 -22.92 -5.04 10.77
CA MET A 498 -21.54 -4.76 11.20
C MET A 498 -20.63 -4.39 10.01
N VAL A 499 -20.78 -5.06 8.87
CA VAL A 499 -19.99 -4.78 7.65
C VAL A 499 -20.32 -3.38 7.11
N GLU A 500 -21.61 -3.05 7.04
CA GLU A 500 -22.08 -1.74 6.57
C GLU A 500 -21.62 -0.61 7.50
N GLU A 501 -21.74 -0.78 8.82
CA GLU A 501 -21.28 0.17 9.83
C GLU A 501 -19.76 0.38 9.78
N ALA A 502 -19.00 -0.69 9.55
CA ALA A 502 -17.55 -0.63 9.32
C ALA A 502 -17.17 0.08 8.01
N GLY A 503 -18.15 0.36 7.13
CA GLY A 503 -17.93 1.05 5.87
C GLY A 503 -17.12 0.26 4.85
N LYS A 504 -17.11 -1.07 4.96
CA LYS A 504 -16.33 -1.95 4.06
C LYS A 504 -17.11 -2.30 2.81
N ALA A 505 -16.41 -2.58 1.71
CA ALA A 505 -17.05 -3.15 0.53
C ALA A 505 -17.67 -4.51 0.91
N MET A 506 -18.79 -4.88 0.29
CA MET A 506 -19.55 -6.06 0.67
C MET A 506 -19.99 -6.87 -0.55
N VAL A 507 -19.73 -8.17 -0.48
CA VAL A 507 -20.27 -9.18 -1.39
C VAL A 507 -21.00 -10.23 -0.56
N ILE A 508 -22.25 -10.51 -0.90
CA ILE A 508 -23.07 -11.53 -0.24
C ILE A 508 -22.97 -12.81 -1.06
N VAL A 509 -22.50 -13.89 -0.45
CA VAL A 509 -22.42 -15.21 -1.07
C VAL A 509 -23.54 -16.09 -0.52
N MET A 510 -24.43 -16.53 -1.42
CA MET A 510 -25.47 -17.53 -1.12
C MET A 510 -24.88 -18.91 -1.37
N ASN A 511 -24.34 -19.52 -0.31
CA ASN A 511 -23.64 -20.81 -0.37
C ASN A 511 -24.62 -21.99 -0.23
N LYS A 512 -24.15 -23.21 -0.55
CA LYS A 512 -24.94 -24.46 -0.58
C LYS A 512 -26.08 -24.42 -1.60
N TRP A 513 -25.86 -23.72 -2.72
CA TRP A 513 -26.86 -23.60 -3.79
C TRP A 513 -27.26 -24.97 -4.39
N ASP A 514 -26.43 -26.00 -4.24
CA ASP A 514 -26.72 -27.38 -4.61
C ASP A 514 -27.88 -28.00 -3.82
N LEU A 515 -28.25 -27.42 -2.67
CA LEU A 515 -29.36 -27.86 -1.82
C LEU A 515 -30.64 -27.04 -2.01
N VAL A 516 -30.65 -26.05 -2.90
CA VAL A 516 -31.78 -25.16 -3.12
C VAL A 516 -32.67 -25.69 -4.24
N ASP A 517 -33.84 -26.21 -3.88
CA ASP A 517 -34.89 -26.59 -4.82
C ASP A 517 -35.77 -25.38 -5.23
N GLU A 518 -36.77 -25.62 -6.08
CA GLU A 518 -37.65 -24.56 -6.61
C GLU A 518 -38.49 -23.90 -5.51
N ASP A 519 -38.99 -24.68 -4.54
CA ASP A 519 -39.78 -24.16 -3.42
C ASP A 519 -38.91 -23.32 -2.47
N ARG A 520 -37.72 -23.80 -2.11
CA ARG A 520 -36.77 -23.05 -1.28
C ARG A 520 -36.32 -21.78 -1.98
N ARG A 521 -36.08 -21.82 -3.29
CA ARG A 521 -35.72 -20.63 -4.09
C ARG A 521 -36.80 -19.54 -3.98
N ASN A 522 -38.07 -19.91 -4.16
CA ASN A 522 -39.18 -18.97 -4.05
C ASN A 522 -39.32 -18.37 -2.63
N GLN A 523 -39.00 -19.15 -1.60
CA GLN A 523 -38.98 -18.65 -0.22
C GLN A 523 -37.80 -17.71 0.03
N LEU A 524 -36.61 -18.08 -0.43
CA LEU A 524 -35.39 -17.29 -0.30
C LEU A 524 -35.52 -15.94 -1.01
N ASP A 525 -36.12 -15.90 -2.20
CA ASP A 525 -36.35 -14.63 -2.92
C ASP A 525 -37.23 -13.68 -2.09
N ARG A 526 -38.29 -14.19 -1.44
CA ARG A 526 -39.13 -13.39 -0.53
C ARG A 526 -38.41 -12.95 0.76
N GLU A 527 -37.51 -13.79 1.27
CA GLU A 527 -36.69 -13.46 2.43
C GLU A 527 -35.68 -12.36 2.09
N ILE A 528 -35.05 -12.45 0.92
CA ILE A 528 -34.12 -11.44 0.40
C ILE A 528 -34.83 -10.08 0.28
N ASP A 529 -36.00 -10.04 -0.35
CA ASP A 529 -36.78 -8.81 -0.52
C ASP A 529 -37.21 -8.20 0.82
N ARG A 530 -37.43 -9.03 1.85
CA ARG A 530 -37.87 -8.58 3.18
C ARG A 530 -36.73 -8.14 4.09
N HIS A 531 -35.60 -8.85 4.05
CA HIS A 531 -34.55 -8.74 5.07
C HIS A 531 -33.28 -8.05 4.56
N LEU A 532 -33.08 -7.99 3.25
CA LEU A 532 -31.86 -7.42 2.63
C LEU A 532 -32.12 -6.13 1.84
N ASP A 533 -33.29 -5.50 2.05
CA ASP A 533 -33.69 -4.23 1.41
C ASP A 533 -32.68 -3.10 1.66
N GLN A 534 -32.15 -3.01 2.88
CA GLN A 534 -31.12 -2.04 3.27
C GLN A 534 -29.78 -2.23 2.53
N VAL A 535 -29.53 -3.42 2.00
CA VAL A 535 -28.26 -3.78 1.34
C VAL A 535 -28.44 -4.29 -0.09
N GLU A 536 -29.50 -3.86 -0.78
CA GLU A 536 -29.73 -4.16 -2.21
C GLU A 536 -28.54 -3.77 -3.11
N TRP A 537 -27.75 -2.79 -2.66
CA TRP A 537 -26.54 -2.35 -3.34
C TRP A 537 -25.42 -3.40 -3.30
N ALA A 538 -25.44 -4.36 -2.37
CA ALA A 538 -24.43 -5.40 -2.26
C ALA A 538 -24.57 -6.44 -3.38
N GLN A 539 -23.45 -6.83 -3.99
CA GLN A 539 -23.49 -7.86 -5.02
C GLN A 539 -23.74 -9.23 -4.42
N ARG A 540 -24.65 -9.99 -5.05
CA ARG A 540 -25.01 -11.34 -4.64
C ARG A 540 -24.41 -12.37 -5.60
N VAL A 541 -23.75 -13.38 -5.05
CA VAL A 541 -23.17 -14.49 -5.82
C VAL A 541 -23.67 -15.81 -5.24
N ASN A 542 -24.30 -16.64 -6.08
CA ASN A 542 -24.76 -17.96 -5.68
C ASN A 542 -23.66 -18.98 -5.96
N ILE A 543 -23.26 -19.74 -4.95
CA ILE A 543 -22.13 -20.68 -5.01
C ILE A 543 -22.53 -22.00 -4.35
N ALA A 544 -21.99 -23.11 -4.85
CA ALA A 544 -21.97 -24.37 -4.12
C ALA A 544 -20.53 -24.78 -3.85
N ALA A 545 -20.01 -24.42 -2.66
CA ALA A 545 -18.61 -24.63 -2.32
C ALA A 545 -18.17 -26.11 -2.40
N LYS A 546 -19.09 -27.05 -2.16
CA LYS A 546 -18.81 -28.49 -2.20
C LYS A 546 -18.58 -29.01 -3.63
N THR A 547 -19.30 -28.46 -4.61
CA THR A 547 -19.21 -28.87 -6.02
C THR A 547 -18.31 -27.95 -6.84
N GLY A 548 -17.97 -26.77 -6.32
CA GLY A 548 -17.22 -25.73 -7.02
C GLY A 548 -18.06 -24.87 -7.96
N TRP A 549 -19.39 -25.07 -8.02
CA TRP A 549 -20.27 -24.35 -8.94
C TRP A 549 -20.25 -22.84 -8.70
N HIS A 550 -20.06 -22.07 -9.78
CA HIS A 550 -20.07 -20.59 -9.82
C HIS A 550 -19.03 -19.85 -8.95
N ARG A 551 -17.98 -20.53 -8.47
CA ARG A 551 -16.91 -19.86 -7.70
C ARG A 551 -16.15 -18.80 -8.52
N ASP A 552 -16.07 -18.96 -9.83
CA ASP A 552 -15.43 -18.05 -10.78
C ASP A 552 -16.06 -16.65 -10.78
N ARG A 553 -17.33 -16.55 -10.36
CA ARG A 553 -18.06 -15.27 -10.23
C ARG A 553 -17.67 -14.44 -9.02
N LEU A 554 -16.98 -15.02 -8.03
CA LEU A 554 -16.58 -14.30 -6.82
C LEU A 554 -15.56 -13.19 -7.11
N ALA A 555 -14.51 -13.48 -7.88
CA ALA A 555 -13.47 -12.49 -8.17
C ALA A 555 -13.99 -11.25 -8.93
N PRO A 556 -14.84 -11.38 -9.98
CA PRO A 556 -15.50 -10.24 -10.61
C PRO A 556 -16.36 -9.41 -9.64
N ALA A 557 -17.09 -10.06 -8.73
CA ALA A 557 -17.90 -9.37 -7.73
C ALA A 557 -17.03 -8.57 -6.74
N LEU A 558 -15.93 -9.17 -6.27
CA LEU A 558 -14.95 -8.50 -5.39
C LEU A 558 -14.36 -7.25 -6.07
N ARG A 559 -13.88 -7.38 -7.32
CA ARG A 559 -13.33 -6.25 -8.08
C ARG A 559 -14.34 -5.12 -8.23
N THR A 560 -15.55 -5.44 -8.68
CA THR A 560 -16.62 -4.44 -8.86
C THR A 560 -16.97 -3.74 -7.54
N ALA A 561 -16.99 -4.46 -6.41
CA ALA A 561 -17.25 -3.88 -5.10
C ALA A 561 -16.13 -2.94 -4.67
N LEU A 562 -14.86 -3.32 -4.86
CA LEU A 562 -13.68 -2.52 -4.50
C LEU A 562 -13.50 -1.29 -5.41
N ASP A 563 -13.68 -1.44 -6.72
CA ASP A 563 -13.61 -0.32 -7.69
C ASP A 563 -14.66 0.75 -7.36
N SER A 564 -15.84 0.30 -6.93
CA SER A 564 -16.93 1.15 -6.48
C SER A 564 -16.65 1.80 -5.12
N TRP A 565 -16.00 1.06 -4.22
CA TRP A 565 -15.58 1.54 -2.90
C TRP A 565 -14.67 2.75 -3.07
N GLU A 566 -13.65 2.62 -3.92
CA GLU A 566 -12.61 3.61 -4.22
C GLU A 566 -13.06 4.74 -5.17
N ARG A 567 -14.34 4.74 -5.58
CA ARG A 567 -14.80 5.64 -6.64
C ARG A 567 -14.92 7.10 -6.17
N ARG A 568 -14.23 8.00 -6.88
CA ARG A 568 -14.35 9.46 -6.74
C ARG A 568 -15.37 10.04 -7.73
N VAL A 569 -16.30 10.84 -7.22
CA VAL A 569 -17.22 11.67 -8.00
C VAL A 569 -16.66 13.10 -8.08
N PRO A 570 -16.48 13.68 -9.28
CA PRO A 570 -16.05 15.07 -9.42
C PRO A 570 -17.00 16.05 -8.69
N THR A 571 -16.44 17.01 -7.93
CA THR A 571 -17.21 17.98 -7.13
C THR A 571 -18.20 18.78 -7.98
N ALA A 572 -17.84 19.16 -9.21
CA ALA A 572 -18.74 19.87 -10.12
C ALA A 572 -19.98 19.04 -10.50
N LYS A 573 -19.77 17.76 -10.84
CA LYS A 573 -20.86 16.83 -11.18
C LYS A 573 -21.76 16.58 -9.96
N LEU A 574 -21.16 16.40 -8.78
CA LEU A 574 -21.89 16.22 -7.52
C LEU A 574 -22.79 17.42 -7.20
N ASN A 575 -22.26 18.65 -7.32
CA ASN A 575 -23.03 19.85 -7.00
C ASN A 575 -24.12 20.15 -8.04
N SER A 576 -23.88 19.83 -9.31
CA SER A 576 -24.91 19.92 -10.36
C SER A 576 -26.06 18.97 -10.08
N PHE A 577 -25.75 17.70 -9.76
CA PHE A 577 -26.73 16.70 -9.34
C PHE A 577 -27.50 17.15 -8.09
N LEU A 578 -26.79 17.61 -7.06
CA LEU A 578 -27.40 18.00 -5.79
C LEU A 578 -28.33 19.21 -5.96
N GLY A 579 -27.92 20.21 -6.76
CA GLY A 579 -28.74 21.37 -7.09
C GLY A 579 -30.05 20.98 -7.77
N ALA A 580 -29.98 20.09 -8.78
CA ALA A 580 -31.17 19.56 -9.45
C ALA A 580 -32.08 18.78 -8.48
N LEU A 581 -31.48 17.95 -7.62
CA LEU A 581 -32.20 17.14 -6.63
C LEU A 581 -32.98 18.02 -5.64
N ILE A 582 -32.34 19.05 -5.09
CA ILE A 582 -32.96 19.97 -4.13
C ILE A 582 -34.02 20.85 -4.81
N GLY A 583 -33.78 21.29 -6.05
CA GLY A 583 -34.75 22.05 -6.82
C GLY A 583 -36.04 21.27 -7.06
N ALA A 584 -35.93 19.97 -7.33
CA ALA A 584 -37.08 19.09 -7.53
C ALA A 584 -37.75 18.64 -6.21
N THR A 585 -36.97 18.39 -5.16
CA THR A 585 -37.49 17.92 -3.87
C THR A 585 -36.76 18.62 -2.74
N PRO A 586 -37.21 19.81 -2.31
CA PRO A 586 -36.50 20.59 -1.30
C PRO A 586 -36.53 19.96 0.11
N PRO A 587 -35.55 20.26 0.98
CA PRO A 587 -35.57 19.79 2.38
C PRO A 587 -36.83 20.26 3.12
N PRO A 588 -37.38 19.43 4.04
CA PRO A 588 -38.55 19.80 4.83
C PRO A 588 -38.26 20.99 5.77
N VAL A 589 -39.27 21.81 6.03
CA VAL A 589 -39.18 22.98 6.92
C VAL A 589 -39.25 22.54 8.38
N ARG A 590 -38.32 23.00 9.22
CA ARG A 590 -38.36 22.78 10.68
C ARG A 590 -38.03 24.09 11.40
N GLY A 591 -38.81 24.43 12.43
CA GLY A 591 -38.61 25.68 13.19
C GLY A 591 -38.89 26.96 12.39
N GLY A 592 -39.76 26.89 11.38
CA GLY A 592 -40.20 28.05 10.60
C GLY A 592 -39.28 28.50 9.47
N LYS A 593 -38.09 27.90 9.31
CA LYS A 593 -37.18 28.18 8.18
C LYS A 593 -36.71 26.90 7.51
N GLN A 594 -36.69 26.92 6.19
CA GLN A 594 -36.18 25.82 5.40
C GLN A 594 -34.65 25.84 5.41
N PRO A 595 -33.96 24.72 5.71
CA PRO A 595 -32.50 24.69 5.63
C PRO A 595 -32.06 24.80 4.16
N LYS A 596 -31.20 25.78 3.88
CA LYS A 596 -30.58 25.96 2.57
C LYS A 596 -29.36 25.05 2.48
N VAL A 597 -29.32 24.18 1.47
CA VAL A 597 -28.11 23.44 1.13
C VAL A 597 -27.26 24.31 0.21
N TYR A 598 -25.98 24.44 0.54
CA TYR A 598 -25.04 25.28 -0.21
C TYR A 598 -24.32 24.49 -1.30
N TYR A 599 -23.64 23.42 -0.90
CA TYR A 599 -22.86 22.56 -1.78
C TYR A 599 -22.58 21.23 -1.05
N ALA A 600 -22.06 20.25 -1.78
CA ALA A 600 -21.51 19.03 -1.23
C ALA A 600 -20.13 18.72 -1.81
N THR A 601 -19.35 17.97 -1.03
CA THR A 601 -18.05 17.43 -1.43
C THR A 601 -17.96 15.97 -1.04
N GLN A 602 -17.27 15.16 -1.82
CA GLN A 602 -16.86 13.84 -1.38
C GLN A 602 -15.57 13.96 -0.54
N ALA A 603 -15.67 13.76 0.77
CA ALA A 603 -14.56 13.85 1.71
C ALA A 603 -13.70 12.57 1.74
N GLY A 604 -14.26 11.41 1.39
CA GLY A 604 -13.56 10.12 1.39
C GLY A 604 -14.07 9.16 0.30
N ILE A 605 -13.25 8.16 -0.01
CA ILE A 605 -13.49 7.15 -1.06
C ILE A 605 -13.30 5.72 -0.53
N ALA A 606 -13.31 5.49 0.77
CA ALA A 606 -13.08 4.14 1.32
C ALA A 606 -13.72 4.03 2.72
N PRO A 607 -15.05 4.19 2.82
CA PRO A 607 -16.05 4.24 1.74
C PRO A 607 -16.31 5.65 1.15
N PRO A 608 -17.10 5.76 0.06
CA PRO A 608 -17.58 7.02 -0.48
C PRO A 608 -18.34 7.83 0.58
N LYS A 609 -17.70 8.90 1.08
CA LYS A 609 -18.23 9.78 2.11
C LYS A 609 -18.54 11.15 1.56
N PHE A 610 -19.81 11.50 1.45
CA PHE A 610 -20.32 12.77 0.98
C PHE A 610 -20.65 13.68 2.16
N VAL A 611 -20.12 14.89 2.17
CA VAL A 611 -20.44 15.92 3.17
C VAL A 611 -21.27 17.00 2.50
N VAL A 612 -22.50 17.18 2.96
CA VAL A 612 -23.44 18.20 2.50
C VAL A 612 -23.39 19.37 3.47
N PHE A 613 -23.08 20.56 2.95
CA PHE A 613 -23.03 21.79 3.73
C PHE A 613 -24.37 22.52 3.66
N SER A 614 -24.96 22.80 4.81
CA SER A 614 -26.29 23.44 4.91
C SER A 614 -26.32 24.57 5.93
N SER A 615 -27.32 25.44 5.83
CA SER A 615 -27.57 26.54 6.78
C SER A 615 -28.18 26.08 8.10
N GLY A 616 -28.60 24.81 8.19
CA GLY A 616 -29.29 24.23 9.33
C GLY A 616 -29.30 22.71 9.23
N TRP A 617 -29.71 22.05 10.32
CA TRP A 617 -29.77 20.59 10.38
C TRP A 617 -30.72 20.01 9.33
N ILE A 618 -30.38 18.84 8.79
CA ILE A 618 -31.21 18.07 7.84
C ILE A 618 -31.54 16.73 8.50
N GLU A 619 -32.84 16.41 8.55
CA GLU A 619 -33.34 15.19 9.17
C GLU A 619 -32.80 13.91 8.53
N ALA A 620 -32.76 12.84 9.32
CA ALA A 620 -32.28 11.53 8.87
C ALA A 620 -33.07 11.00 7.65
N SER A 621 -34.37 11.27 7.55
CA SER A 621 -35.21 10.86 6.41
C SER A 621 -34.75 11.51 5.10
N TYR A 622 -34.47 12.81 5.11
CA TYR A 622 -33.99 13.53 3.94
C TYR A 622 -32.52 13.19 3.62
N ARG A 623 -31.70 12.92 4.64
CA ARG A 623 -30.35 12.37 4.46
C ARG A 623 -30.37 11.01 3.74
N ARG A 624 -31.24 10.08 4.16
CA ARG A 624 -31.44 8.78 3.47
C ARG A 624 -31.96 8.97 2.05
N PHE A 625 -32.82 9.96 1.83
CA PHE A 625 -33.26 10.31 0.47
C PHE A 625 -32.09 10.76 -0.42
N ILE A 626 -31.20 11.63 0.07
CA ILE A 626 -30.00 12.03 -0.66
C ILE A 626 -29.11 10.81 -0.95
N GLU A 627 -28.89 9.95 0.05
CA GLU A 627 -28.08 8.73 -0.12
C GLU A 627 -28.64 7.82 -1.21
N ARG A 628 -29.95 7.52 -1.17
CA ARG A 628 -30.62 6.72 -2.19
C ARG A 628 -30.45 7.32 -3.58
N ARG A 629 -30.61 8.65 -3.71
CA ARG A 629 -30.48 9.34 -5.01
C ARG A 629 -29.04 9.37 -5.51
N LEU A 630 -28.06 9.46 -4.62
CA LEU A 630 -26.64 9.29 -4.97
C LEU A 630 -26.39 7.88 -5.53
N ARG A 631 -26.98 6.84 -4.93
CA ARG A 631 -26.89 5.47 -5.44
C ARG A 631 -27.59 5.31 -6.78
N GLU A 632 -28.76 5.92 -6.98
CA GLU A 632 -29.47 5.85 -8.27
C GLU A 632 -28.65 6.46 -9.42
N GLU A 633 -28.00 7.61 -9.19
CA GLU A 633 -27.22 8.35 -10.18
C GLU A 633 -25.82 7.74 -10.41
N PHE A 634 -25.10 7.41 -9.34
CA PHE A 634 -23.69 7.00 -9.40
C PHE A 634 -23.47 5.49 -9.22
N LYS A 635 -24.55 4.73 -8.96
CA LYS A 635 -24.67 3.26 -8.88
C LYS A 635 -23.97 2.55 -7.72
N PHE A 636 -22.78 2.98 -7.28
CA PHE A 636 -22.00 2.42 -6.16
C PHE A 636 -22.26 0.93 -5.81
N PRO A 637 -22.13 -0.02 -6.77
CA PRO A 637 -22.39 -1.44 -6.50
C PRO A 637 -21.39 -2.01 -5.49
N GLY A 638 -21.84 -2.90 -4.61
CA GLY A 638 -20.99 -3.56 -3.62
C GLY A 638 -20.40 -2.64 -2.54
N THR A 639 -20.85 -1.39 -2.44
CA THR A 639 -20.25 -0.38 -1.55
C THR A 639 -21.27 0.39 -0.72
N PRO A 640 -21.03 0.59 0.59
CA PRO A 640 -21.85 1.49 1.41
C PRO A 640 -21.55 2.95 1.06
N VAL A 641 -22.58 3.80 1.00
CA VAL A 641 -22.45 5.24 0.74
C VAL A 641 -22.76 5.99 2.03
N GLN A 642 -21.82 6.82 2.49
CA GLN A 642 -22.01 7.61 3.70
C GLN A 642 -22.32 9.06 3.32
N VAL A 643 -23.47 9.56 3.76
CA VAL A 643 -23.79 11.00 3.68
C VAL A 643 -23.65 11.61 5.06
N ALA A 644 -22.97 12.74 5.22
CA ALA A 644 -22.88 13.51 6.45
C ALA A 644 -23.37 14.94 6.22
N ILE A 645 -24.01 15.54 7.22
CA ILE A 645 -24.51 16.91 7.14
C ILE A 645 -23.63 17.79 8.02
N ARG A 646 -23.12 18.89 7.48
CA ARG A 646 -22.36 19.89 8.23
C ARG A 646 -23.06 21.24 8.14
N VAL A 647 -23.48 21.73 9.30
CA VAL A 647 -24.09 23.06 9.40
C VAL A 647 -22.99 24.11 9.35
N LYS A 648 -23.07 25.04 8.39
CA LYS A 648 -22.22 26.24 8.38
C LYS A 648 -22.84 27.30 9.29
N GLU A 649 -22.10 27.73 10.30
CA GLU A 649 -22.43 28.95 11.03
C GLU A 649 -22.32 30.14 10.07
N ARG A 650 -23.22 31.11 10.21
CA ARG A 650 -23.08 32.39 9.51
C ARG A 650 -21.84 33.07 10.07
N ASP A 651 -20.86 33.36 9.22
CA ASP A 651 -19.84 34.36 9.53
C ASP A 651 -20.60 35.63 9.95
N LYS A 652 -20.41 36.04 11.21
CA LYS A 652 -20.87 37.34 11.68
C LYS A 652 -19.92 38.37 11.05
N GLU A 653 -20.33 38.91 9.92
CA GLU A 653 -19.80 40.21 9.45
C GLU A 653 -20.18 41.32 10.43
#